data_AF-A0A940WIV9-F1
#
_entry.id   AF-A0A940WIV9-F1
#
_cell.length_a   1.000
_cell.length_b   1.000
_cell.length_c   1.000
_cell.angle_alpha   90.00
_cell.angle_beta   90.00
_cell.angle_gamma   90.00
#
_symmetry.space_group_name_H-M   'P 1'
#
loop_
_entity.id
_entity.type
_entity.pdbx_description
1 polymer ?
#
loop_
_entity_poly.entity_id
_entity_poly.type
_entity_poly.pdbx_seq_one_letter_code
_entity_poly.pdbx_strand_id
1 'polypeptide(L)'
;MPHDPLVPASVGRALRDYRELLSEHGITWGEPSLSYVRMMTFLRFPAVAGRMVPGPDLDEAFRDALTGEPPHGLAVLRITPDGHRLRHGPARAILSPEPLPLALLVDSARRSPVRVTVDGTPYEIKPGGARLLDVTTGADVRVEGEPVGVAALTRPAAPARLRLRAGFPCRWTVVSPDGQGWYPPGVPHRRDGADVPFFHGDDLVVDVPAERLTVRVARGMEWDTAETTVVPRAGEETPVALAPRRIHDAAARGWYGADLHVHMNWAGDLVASPAEAAAAQLGEDLHVLNLVAGNVGGERVYDQEALRHWAGRDLPWSDAAHLARMGVEYRNDLFGHVHAFGLAAPPPVCHTGFGSDADWPPNGSVIGELREPGAALGYAHPFHGPVTSPEDVIGDGRRDCTGRALVVDAALGLVDGVELLHFSDMSGVPGSVTVYRRLLGAGCRLAALAGTDTMLSFTRQETVSSPPGWERVYARPDGPLTAESYARALRRGRTFVTTGPWLELEVDGRGPGETLEPRRGDRVTITARSAGPEVERLEIRTAAGRLAEGPGGELRATLDVTEATYVVAVAAGGRSSRSPHRDAFAHTSPVYLDVDGRRVGRPDDVRWCLRWLELLDGLVRGRARLRTRAQLRDHLDLIEKARAVYESRL
;
A
#
# COMPACT_ATOMS: atom_id res chain seq x y z
N MET A 1 -21.10 -7.99 21.17
CA MET A 1 -21.22 -7.79 19.70
C MET A 1 -22.21 -8.78 19.16
N PRO A 2 -23.19 -8.38 18.34
CA PRO A 2 -23.98 -9.37 17.60
C PRO A 2 -23.02 -10.21 16.74
N HIS A 3 -23.32 -11.49 16.56
CA HIS A 3 -22.54 -12.36 15.68
C HIS A 3 -22.48 -11.73 14.29
N ASP A 4 -21.28 -11.35 13.84
CA ASP A 4 -21.06 -11.03 12.43
C ASP A 4 -21.15 -12.35 11.66
N PRO A 5 -22.16 -12.54 10.78
CA PRO A 5 -22.33 -13.79 10.05
C PRO A 5 -21.16 -14.09 9.10
N LEU A 6 -20.31 -13.11 8.81
CA LEU A 6 -19.13 -13.25 7.96
C LEU A 6 -17.90 -13.79 8.73
N VAL A 7 -17.96 -13.91 10.06
CA VAL A 7 -16.80 -14.24 10.90
C VAL A 7 -16.86 -15.67 11.44
N PRO A 8 -16.04 -16.60 10.90
CA PRO A 8 -15.88 -17.94 11.46
C PRO A 8 -15.36 -17.90 12.89
N ALA A 9 -15.68 -18.90 13.70
CA ALA A 9 -15.30 -18.94 15.11
C ALA A 9 -13.78 -18.85 15.36
N SER A 10 -12.95 -19.40 14.48
CA SER A 10 -11.48 -19.28 14.56
C SER A 10 -11.00 -17.85 14.32
N VAL A 11 -11.52 -17.21 13.28
CA VAL A 11 -11.21 -15.81 12.95
C VAL A 11 -11.71 -14.88 14.06
N GLY A 12 -12.92 -15.12 14.56
CA GLY A 12 -13.48 -14.35 15.68
C GLY A 12 -12.69 -14.47 16.98
N ARG A 13 -11.98 -15.58 17.22
CA ARG A 13 -11.01 -15.70 18.32
C ARG A 13 -9.78 -14.83 18.06
N ALA A 14 -9.15 -14.97 16.90
CA ALA A 14 -7.98 -14.16 16.54
C ALA A 14 -8.25 -12.65 16.65
N LEU A 15 -9.40 -12.17 16.17
CA LEU A 15 -9.79 -10.77 16.30
C LEU A 15 -10.03 -10.32 17.75
N ARG A 16 -10.35 -11.22 18.70
CA ARG A 16 -10.40 -10.87 20.13
C ARG A 16 -8.99 -10.78 20.70
N ASP A 17 -8.15 -11.74 20.38
CA ASP A 17 -6.75 -11.75 20.80
C ASP A 17 -6.02 -10.48 20.31
N TYR A 18 -6.28 -10.02 19.08
CA TYR A 18 -5.72 -8.77 18.55
C TYR A 18 -6.21 -7.53 19.32
N ARG A 19 -7.46 -7.53 19.80
CA ARG A 19 -7.98 -6.42 20.61
C ARG A 19 -7.35 -6.41 22.00
N GLU A 20 -7.09 -7.58 22.58
CA GLU A 20 -6.35 -7.70 23.83
C GLU A 20 -4.92 -7.17 23.67
N LEU A 21 -4.23 -7.55 22.59
CA LEU A 21 -2.89 -7.04 22.27
C LEU A 21 -2.86 -5.52 22.05
N LEU A 22 -3.83 -4.98 21.31
CA LEU A 22 -3.97 -3.54 21.13
C LEU A 22 -4.20 -2.82 22.47
N SER A 23 -5.04 -3.38 23.34
CA SER A 23 -5.29 -2.82 24.66
C SER A 23 -4.06 -2.86 25.57
N GLU A 24 -3.24 -3.91 25.48
CA GLU A 24 -2.07 -4.10 26.33
C GLU A 24 -0.84 -3.32 25.84
N HIS A 25 -0.65 -3.26 24.53
CA HIS A 25 0.61 -2.79 23.92
C HIS A 25 0.45 -1.54 23.03
N GLY A 26 -0.77 -1.04 22.85
CA GLY A 26 -1.04 0.07 21.93
C GLY A 26 -0.81 -0.34 20.47
N ILE A 27 -0.52 0.64 19.60
CA ILE A 27 -0.50 0.50 18.14
C ILE A 27 0.42 -0.60 17.59
N THR A 28 1.42 -1.05 18.36
CA THR A 28 2.38 -2.07 17.91
C THR A 28 1.90 -3.49 18.17
N TRP A 29 0.85 -3.69 18.97
CA TRP A 29 0.33 -5.02 19.36
C TRP A 29 1.39 -5.96 19.98
N GLY A 30 2.44 -5.39 20.57
CA GLY A 30 3.54 -6.13 21.19
C GLY A 30 4.67 -6.50 20.24
N GLU A 31 4.65 -6.02 18.99
CA GLU A 31 5.72 -6.26 18.03
C GLU A 31 7.05 -5.64 18.48
N PRO A 32 8.19 -6.32 18.22
CA PRO A 32 9.51 -5.85 18.63
C PRO A 32 9.84 -4.51 17.98
N SER A 33 10.60 -3.71 18.71
CA SER A 33 10.86 -2.30 18.41
C SER A 33 11.87 -2.07 17.28
N LEU A 34 11.63 -2.65 16.10
CA LEU A 34 12.34 -2.28 14.87
C LEU A 34 12.14 -0.77 14.61
N SER A 35 13.13 -0.12 13.98
CA SER A 35 13.12 1.34 13.86
C SER A 35 11.87 1.90 13.16
N TYR A 36 11.39 1.24 12.11
CA TYR A 36 10.15 1.65 11.44
C TYR A 36 8.91 1.37 12.31
N VAL A 37 8.89 0.29 13.09
CA VAL A 37 7.79 -0.02 14.04
C VAL A 37 7.70 1.05 15.13
N ARG A 38 8.84 1.54 15.63
CA ARG A 38 8.89 2.67 16.58
C ARG A 38 8.33 3.96 15.99
N MET A 39 8.42 4.15 14.67
CA MET A 39 7.89 5.34 14.00
C MET A 39 6.38 5.31 13.82
N MET A 40 5.73 4.14 13.88
CA MET A 40 4.30 3.97 13.55
C MET A 40 3.38 4.89 14.35
N THR A 41 3.66 5.09 15.65
CA THR A 41 2.91 6.00 16.51
C THR A 41 2.97 7.45 16.00
N PHE A 42 4.08 7.86 15.38
CA PHE A 42 4.32 9.21 14.86
C PHE A 42 3.88 9.37 13.40
N LEU A 43 3.89 8.29 12.61
CA LEU A 43 3.35 8.25 11.24
C LEU A 43 1.84 8.55 11.16
N ARG A 44 1.14 8.58 12.31
CA ARG A 44 -0.24 9.08 12.44
C ARG A 44 -0.39 10.55 12.06
N PHE A 45 0.70 11.32 11.95
CA PHE A 45 0.66 12.73 11.54
C PHE A 45 1.59 12.97 10.34
N PRO A 46 1.15 12.70 9.10
CA PRO A 46 2.01 12.74 7.91
C PRO A 46 2.75 14.07 7.72
N ALA A 47 2.08 15.20 8.01
CA ALA A 47 2.68 16.54 7.93
C ALA A 47 3.87 16.75 8.88
N VAL A 48 3.93 15.99 9.97
CA VAL A 48 5.01 16.02 10.97
C VAL A 48 6.05 14.96 10.61
N ALA A 49 5.60 13.74 10.30
CA ALA A 49 6.46 12.62 9.92
C ALA A 49 7.37 12.94 8.74
N GLY A 50 6.85 13.58 7.68
CA GLY A 50 7.64 13.96 6.51
C GLY A 50 8.73 15.02 6.78
N ARG A 51 8.69 15.69 7.95
CA ARG A 51 9.73 16.64 8.40
C ARG A 51 10.73 16.01 9.36
N MET A 52 10.45 14.80 9.85
CA MET A 52 11.37 14.09 10.74
C MET A 52 12.49 13.51 9.89
N VAL A 53 13.73 13.88 10.20
CA VAL A 53 14.91 13.17 9.67
C VAL A 53 15.16 11.99 10.59
N PRO A 54 15.15 10.73 10.08
CA PRO A 54 15.52 9.58 10.90
C PRO A 54 16.92 9.78 11.47
N GLY A 55 17.02 9.84 12.79
CA GLY A 55 18.25 10.12 13.52
C GLY A 55 18.26 9.44 14.89
N PRO A 56 19.38 9.50 15.62
CA PRO A 56 19.50 8.87 16.94
C PRO A 56 18.61 9.54 18.01
N ASP A 57 18.21 10.80 17.81
CA ASP A 57 17.33 11.56 18.70
C ASP A 57 15.99 11.86 18.02
N LEU A 58 15.05 10.92 18.13
CA LEU A 58 13.69 11.06 17.60
C LEU A 58 12.89 12.14 18.34
N ASP A 59 13.21 12.39 19.61
CA ASP A 59 12.50 13.37 20.44
C ASP A 59 12.83 14.80 19.96
N GLU A 60 14.10 15.05 19.62
CA GLU A 60 14.54 16.29 18.99
C GLU A 60 13.89 16.49 17.60
N ALA A 61 13.96 15.48 16.73
CA ALA A 61 13.35 15.56 15.40
C ALA A 61 11.85 15.88 15.47
N PHE A 62 11.14 15.35 16.46
CA PHE A 62 9.73 15.64 16.67
C PHE A 62 9.47 17.06 17.19
N ARG A 63 10.28 17.54 18.15
CA ARG A 63 10.20 18.93 18.64
C ARG A 63 10.38 19.95 17.51
N ASP A 64 11.30 19.67 16.59
CA ASP A 64 11.62 20.54 15.47
C ASP A 64 10.54 20.52 14.38
N ALA A 65 9.98 19.34 14.09
CA ALA A 65 8.92 19.17 13.10
C ALA A 65 7.63 19.96 13.46
N LEU A 66 7.43 20.26 14.75
CA LEU A 66 6.24 20.94 15.31
C LEU A 66 6.42 22.44 15.55
N THR A 67 7.43 23.06 14.94
CA THR A 67 7.60 24.52 14.92
C THR A 67 6.41 25.25 14.26
N GLY A 68 5.66 24.58 13.38
CA GLY A 68 4.42 25.08 12.74
C GLY A 68 3.13 24.86 13.56
N GLU A 69 1.97 25.11 12.96
CA GLU A 69 0.65 24.82 13.56
C GLU A 69 0.44 23.30 13.71
N PRO A 70 -0.05 22.80 14.87
CA PRO A 70 -0.31 21.38 15.04
C PRO A 70 -1.34 20.84 14.02
N PRO A 71 -1.15 19.63 13.47
CA PRO A 71 -2.14 18.98 12.62
C PRO A 71 -3.48 18.77 13.31
N HIS A 72 -4.55 18.58 12.53
CA HIS A 72 -5.86 18.23 13.08
C HIS A 72 -5.77 16.95 13.94
N GLY A 73 -6.36 17.01 15.14
CA GLY A 73 -6.36 15.90 16.11
C GLY A 73 -5.07 15.78 16.94
N LEU A 74 -4.08 16.66 16.77
CA LEU A 74 -2.90 16.75 17.63
C LEU A 74 -2.95 18.00 18.50
N ALA A 75 -2.87 17.83 19.82
CA ALA A 75 -2.53 18.89 20.76
C ALA A 75 -1.06 18.74 21.19
N VAL A 76 -0.35 19.85 21.34
CA VAL A 76 1.06 19.90 21.73
C VAL A 76 1.21 20.67 23.03
N LEU A 77 1.52 19.97 24.11
CA LEU A 77 1.86 20.52 25.42
C LEU A 77 3.38 20.65 25.53
N ARG A 78 3.87 21.88 25.36
CA ARG A 78 5.30 22.20 25.51
C ARG A 78 5.60 22.66 26.93
N ILE A 79 6.54 21.99 27.58
CA ILE A 79 7.03 22.31 28.92
C ILE A 79 8.36 23.06 28.79
N THR A 80 8.43 24.27 29.34
CA THR A 80 9.61 25.14 29.29
C THR A 80 10.10 25.44 30.71
N PRO A 81 11.32 25.99 30.88
CA PRO A 81 11.78 26.46 32.18
C PRO A 81 10.80 27.43 32.87
N ASP A 82 10.06 28.24 32.08
CA ASP A 82 9.15 29.27 32.58
C ASP A 82 7.70 28.79 32.81
N GLY A 83 7.36 27.54 32.46
CA GLY A 83 6.01 27.00 32.64
C GLY A 83 5.65 25.93 31.62
N HIS A 84 4.39 25.93 31.18
CA HIS A 84 3.91 25.06 30.11
C HIS A 84 2.96 25.82 29.17
N ARG A 85 2.88 25.38 27.91
CA ARG A 85 2.00 25.97 26.89
C ARG A 85 1.35 24.87 26.05
N LEU A 86 0.03 24.90 25.98
CA LEU A 86 -0.74 24.04 25.07
C LEU A 86 -0.95 24.75 23.73
N ARG A 87 -0.63 24.07 22.63
CA ARG A 87 -0.91 24.49 21.25
C ARG A 87 -1.82 23.44 20.61
N HIS A 88 -2.75 23.88 19.78
CA HIS A 88 -3.66 23.01 19.04
C HIS A 88 -4.13 23.71 17.78
N GLY A 89 -4.65 22.95 16.82
CA GLY A 89 -5.42 23.50 15.69
C GLY A 89 -6.78 24.06 16.12
N PRO A 90 -7.70 24.36 15.20
CA PRO A 90 -9.04 24.88 15.53
C PRO A 90 -9.78 24.03 16.58
N ALA A 91 -10.57 24.70 17.44
CA ALA A 91 -11.38 24.02 18.46
C ALA A 91 -12.42 23.12 17.79
N ARG A 92 -12.45 21.84 18.20
CA ARG A 92 -13.30 20.82 17.59
C ARG A 92 -14.76 21.00 18.02
N ALA A 93 -15.66 21.00 17.06
CA ALA A 93 -17.09 20.97 17.33
C ALA A 93 -17.46 19.63 18.00
N ILE A 94 -18.21 19.70 19.09
CA ILE A 94 -18.79 18.54 19.78
C ILE A 94 -20.32 18.64 19.75
N LEU A 95 -20.99 17.52 19.49
CA LEU A 95 -22.46 17.42 19.41
C LEU A 95 -23.08 16.99 20.75
N SER A 96 -22.26 16.44 21.63
CA SER A 96 -22.59 16.00 22.98
C SER A 96 -21.45 16.38 23.92
N PRO A 97 -21.67 16.42 25.25
CA PRO A 97 -20.60 16.65 26.23
C PRO A 97 -19.64 15.46 26.37
N GLU A 98 -19.77 14.41 25.55
CA GLU A 98 -18.90 13.24 25.62
C GLU A 98 -17.46 13.61 25.18
N PRO A 99 -16.43 13.18 25.94
CA PRO A 99 -15.04 13.40 25.55
C PRO A 99 -14.71 12.76 24.20
N LEU A 100 -14.05 13.50 23.32
CA LEU A 100 -13.54 12.98 22.04
C LEU A 100 -12.11 12.44 22.19
N PRO A 101 -11.73 11.38 21.46
CA PRO A 101 -10.34 10.95 21.36
C PRO A 101 -9.44 12.07 20.83
N LEU A 102 -8.26 12.22 21.44
CA LEU A 102 -7.27 13.24 21.14
C LEU A 102 -5.85 12.67 21.32
N ALA A 103 -4.95 12.96 20.39
CA ALA A 103 -3.53 12.72 20.63
C ALA A 103 -2.91 13.97 21.29
N LEU A 104 -2.29 13.79 22.45
CA LEU A 104 -1.55 14.82 23.16
C LEU A 104 -0.06 14.50 23.08
N LEU A 105 0.68 15.29 22.30
CA LEU A 105 2.12 15.31 22.45
C LEU A 105 2.50 16.15 23.65
N VAL A 106 3.35 15.59 24.51
CA VAL A 106 4.05 16.30 25.55
C VAL A 106 5.53 16.38 25.21
N ASP A 107 6.09 17.60 25.11
CA ASP A 107 7.54 17.82 24.93
C ASP A 107 8.13 18.67 26.04
N SER A 108 9.38 18.42 26.43
CA SER A 108 10.07 19.16 27.49
C SER A 108 11.37 19.78 27.00
N ALA A 109 11.46 21.09 27.05
CA ALA A 109 12.70 21.86 26.85
C ALA A 109 13.51 22.04 28.15
N ARG A 110 13.12 21.38 29.25
CA ARG A 110 13.83 21.45 30.53
C ARG A 110 15.05 20.52 30.55
N ARG A 111 16.02 20.86 31.39
CA ARG A 111 17.25 20.07 31.63
C ARG A 111 17.08 18.97 32.69
N SER A 112 15.93 18.91 33.36
CA SER A 112 15.57 17.88 34.34
C SER A 112 14.31 17.14 33.87
N PRO A 113 14.09 15.88 34.30
CA PRO A 113 12.84 15.19 34.06
C PRO A 113 11.63 15.97 34.59
N VAL A 114 10.48 15.81 33.93
CA VAL A 114 9.21 16.43 34.33
C VAL A 114 8.13 15.36 34.41
N ARG A 115 7.34 15.38 35.49
CA ARG A 115 6.17 14.53 35.66
C ARG A 115 4.94 15.20 35.05
N VAL A 116 4.33 14.51 34.11
CA VAL A 116 2.99 14.81 33.60
C VAL A 116 2.03 13.75 34.08
N THR A 117 0.86 14.14 34.57
CA THR A 117 -0.19 13.21 34.99
C THR A 117 -1.38 13.36 34.05
N VAL A 118 -1.92 12.25 33.56
CA VAL A 118 -3.16 12.21 32.76
C VAL A 118 -4.11 11.26 33.45
N ASP A 119 -5.28 11.76 33.88
CA ASP A 119 -6.30 10.98 34.59
C ASP A 119 -5.72 10.16 35.77
N GLY A 120 -4.80 10.78 36.51
CA GLY A 120 -4.10 10.16 37.64
C GLY A 120 -2.92 9.26 37.28
N THR A 121 -2.71 8.94 36.00
CA THR A 121 -1.58 8.12 35.54
C THR A 121 -0.32 8.99 35.32
N PRO A 122 0.80 8.71 36.01
CA PRO A 122 2.01 9.50 35.88
C PRO A 122 2.86 9.06 34.68
N TYR A 123 3.34 10.04 33.92
CA TYR A 123 4.28 9.91 32.82
C TYR A 123 5.50 10.77 33.11
N GLU A 124 6.68 10.17 33.14
CA GLU A 124 7.94 10.90 33.18
C GLU A 124 8.36 11.30 31.77
N ILE A 125 8.61 12.59 31.56
CA ILE A 125 9.16 13.18 30.34
C ILE A 125 10.62 13.50 30.61
N LYS A 126 11.52 12.88 29.84
CA LYS A 126 12.97 13.05 29.98
C LYS A 126 13.40 14.49 29.65
N PRO A 127 14.58 14.94 30.13
CA PRO A 127 15.17 16.20 29.67
C PRO A 127 15.30 16.23 28.14
N GLY A 128 14.78 17.27 27.48
CA GLY A 128 14.76 17.34 26.01
C GLY A 128 13.82 16.36 25.31
N GLY A 129 13.09 15.53 26.07
CA GLY A 129 12.31 14.42 25.55
C GLY A 129 10.91 14.79 25.07
N ALA A 130 10.31 13.87 24.33
CA ALA A 130 8.96 13.99 23.78
C ALA A 130 8.17 12.68 24.00
N ARG A 131 6.85 12.79 24.17
CA ARG A 131 5.97 11.64 24.35
C ARG A 131 4.58 11.89 23.80
N LEU A 132 4.12 11.01 22.91
CA LEU A 132 2.75 11.03 22.43
C LEU A 132 1.85 10.21 23.37
N LEU A 133 0.73 10.79 23.79
CA LEU A 133 -0.26 10.18 24.68
C LEU A 133 -1.62 10.16 23.98
N ASP A 134 -2.30 9.02 23.97
CA ASP A 134 -3.72 8.96 23.58
C ASP A 134 -4.57 9.37 24.79
N VAL A 135 -5.30 10.48 24.67
CA VAL A 135 -6.13 11.06 25.73
C VAL A 135 -7.53 11.36 25.19
N THR A 136 -8.40 11.91 26.03
CA THR A 136 -9.68 12.47 25.59
C THR A 136 -9.73 13.97 25.85
N THR A 137 -10.63 14.70 25.17
CA THR A 137 -10.86 16.13 25.43
C THR A 137 -11.41 16.42 26.83
N GLY A 138 -11.78 15.39 27.60
CA GLY A 138 -12.20 15.49 29.00
C GLY A 138 -11.13 15.06 30.02
N ALA A 139 -9.92 14.72 29.58
CA ALA A 139 -8.86 14.24 30.47
C ALA A 139 -8.34 15.32 31.44
N ASP A 140 -8.07 14.95 32.71
CA ASP A 140 -7.36 15.80 33.66
C ASP A 140 -5.85 15.71 33.42
N VAL A 141 -5.30 16.70 32.71
CA VAL A 141 -3.88 16.78 32.37
C VAL A 141 -3.19 17.76 33.32
N ARG A 142 -2.11 17.32 33.97
CA ARG A 142 -1.34 18.13 34.92
C ARG A 142 0.16 18.05 34.68
N VAL A 143 0.87 19.17 34.81
CA VAL A 143 2.34 19.24 34.78
C VAL A 143 2.83 19.59 36.18
N GLU A 144 3.52 18.67 36.86
CA GLU A 144 3.97 18.86 38.26
C GLU A 144 2.83 19.28 39.22
N GLY A 145 1.62 18.77 38.98
CA GLY A 145 0.42 19.08 39.78
C GLY A 145 -0.40 20.28 39.28
N GLU A 146 0.20 21.16 38.46
CA GLU A 146 -0.48 22.30 37.86
C GLU A 146 -1.39 21.86 36.70
N PRO A 147 -2.67 22.26 36.67
CA PRO A 147 -3.62 21.85 35.64
C PRO A 147 -3.31 22.49 34.28
N VAL A 148 -3.48 21.71 33.21
CA VAL A 148 -3.40 22.15 31.82
C VAL A 148 -4.81 22.35 31.29
N GLY A 149 -5.14 23.58 30.87
CA GLY A 149 -6.47 23.91 30.36
C GLY A 149 -6.77 23.27 28.99
N VAL A 150 -7.39 22.09 28.99
CA VAL A 150 -7.80 21.37 27.76
C VAL A 150 -9.19 21.75 27.25
N ALA A 151 -9.96 22.55 27.99
CA ALA A 151 -11.32 22.96 27.60
C ALA A 151 -11.38 23.74 26.27
N ALA A 152 -10.32 24.50 25.95
CA ALA A 152 -10.21 25.28 24.71
C ALA A 152 -10.09 24.40 23.43
N LEU A 153 -9.89 23.09 23.60
CA LEU A 153 -9.77 22.14 22.49
C LEU A 153 -11.10 21.82 21.83
N THR A 154 -12.22 22.16 22.47
CA THR A 154 -13.57 21.86 21.98
C THR A 154 -14.48 23.07 22.06
N ARG A 155 -15.52 23.06 21.23
CA ARG A 155 -16.64 24.00 21.28
C ARG A 155 -17.96 23.26 21.07
N PRO A 156 -19.03 23.59 21.80
CA PRO A 156 -20.34 23.01 21.53
C PRO A 156 -20.84 23.44 20.15
N ALA A 157 -21.54 22.55 19.45
CA ALA A 157 -22.25 22.83 18.22
C ALA A 157 -23.67 22.25 18.29
N ALA A 158 -24.64 22.92 17.66
CA ALA A 158 -26.01 22.41 17.60
C ALA A 158 -26.06 21.16 16.71
N PRO A 159 -26.59 20.02 17.20
CA PRO A 159 -26.58 18.77 16.44
C PRO A 159 -27.59 18.79 15.28
N ALA A 160 -27.24 18.12 14.19
CA ALA A 160 -28.06 17.83 13.02
C ALA A 160 -27.65 16.46 12.44
N ARG A 161 -28.37 15.97 11.43
CA ARG A 161 -28.05 14.70 10.75
C ARG A 161 -28.00 14.84 9.25
N LEU A 162 -27.09 14.11 8.60
CA LEU A 162 -27.11 13.88 7.15
C LEU A 162 -27.49 12.44 6.87
N ARG A 163 -28.35 12.21 5.87
CA ARG A 163 -28.57 10.89 5.28
C ARG A 163 -27.94 10.83 3.89
N LEU A 164 -26.86 10.08 3.76
CA LEU A 164 -26.03 10.00 2.55
C LEU A 164 -26.48 8.83 1.67
N ARG A 165 -26.77 9.09 0.40
CA ARG A 165 -27.18 8.05 -0.56
C ARG A 165 -26.61 8.30 -1.96
N ALA A 166 -25.88 7.32 -2.46
CA ALA A 166 -25.42 7.24 -3.85
C ALA A 166 -26.21 6.21 -4.66
N GLY A 167 -26.84 5.23 -3.99
CA GLY A 167 -27.54 4.10 -4.63
C GLY A 167 -26.65 2.87 -4.84
N PHE A 168 -25.40 2.93 -4.38
CA PHE A 168 -24.42 1.85 -4.33
C PHE A 168 -23.33 2.22 -3.31
N PRO A 169 -22.61 1.26 -2.71
CA PRO A 169 -21.54 1.55 -1.73
C PRO A 169 -20.53 2.55 -2.29
N CYS A 170 -20.12 3.56 -1.53
CA CYS A 170 -19.10 4.52 -1.97
C CYS A 170 -18.14 4.84 -0.83
N ARG A 171 -17.00 5.45 -1.16
CA ARG A 171 -16.22 6.23 -0.20
C ARG A 171 -16.84 7.61 -0.04
N TRP A 172 -17.14 7.97 1.20
CA TRP A 172 -17.69 9.27 1.58
C TRP A 172 -16.69 10.07 2.41
N THR A 173 -16.71 11.37 2.24
CA THR A 173 -16.03 12.35 3.10
C THR A 173 -17.06 13.38 3.53
N VAL A 174 -17.18 13.61 4.84
CA VAL A 174 -17.99 14.70 5.42
C VAL A 174 -17.06 15.52 6.30
N VAL A 175 -16.87 16.80 5.95
CA VAL A 175 -15.85 17.63 6.59
C VAL A 175 -16.32 19.06 6.81
N SER A 176 -15.98 19.61 7.97
CA SER A 176 -16.16 21.03 8.29
C SER A 176 -15.09 21.90 7.60
N PRO A 177 -15.28 23.23 7.47
CA PRO A 177 -14.31 24.14 6.85
C PRO A 177 -12.93 24.15 7.54
N ASP A 178 -12.88 23.77 8.81
CA ASP A 178 -11.66 23.62 9.62
C ASP A 178 -10.96 22.25 9.46
N GLY A 179 -11.49 21.35 8.62
CA GLY A 179 -10.93 20.02 8.37
C GLY A 179 -11.39 18.92 9.33
N GLN A 180 -12.31 19.22 10.27
CA GLN A 180 -12.89 18.21 11.15
C GLN A 180 -13.77 17.23 10.34
N GLY A 181 -13.44 15.95 10.43
CA GLY A 181 -14.21 14.87 9.80
C GLY A 181 -15.39 14.42 10.66
N TRP A 182 -16.49 14.05 10.00
CA TRP A 182 -17.71 13.50 10.61
C TRP A 182 -17.98 12.10 10.05
N TYR A 183 -18.37 11.18 10.91
CA TYR A 183 -18.44 9.75 10.60
C TYR A 183 -19.77 9.15 11.09
N PRO A 184 -20.30 8.12 10.42
CA PRO A 184 -21.44 7.38 10.94
C PRO A 184 -21.14 6.74 12.31
N PRO A 185 -22.14 6.55 13.18
CA PRO A 185 -21.96 5.88 14.45
C PRO A 185 -21.31 4.49 14.29
N GLY A 186 -20.29 4.20 15.11
CA GLY A 186 -19.60 2.91 15.12
C GLY A 186 -18.61 2.67 13.98
N VAL A 187 -18.43 3.63 13.08
CA VAL A 187 -17.43 3.55 12.00
C VAL A 187 -16.10 4.16 12.45
N PRO A 188 -14.95 3.48 12.23
CA PRO A 188 -13.66 4.05 12.58
C PRO A 188 -13.39 5.39 11.87
N HIS A 189 -12.77 6.33 12.60
CA HIS A 189 -12.48 7.68 12.10
C HIS A 189 -11.25 7.71 11.17
N ARG A 190 -11.36 7.04 10.01
CA ARG A 190 -10.24 6.88 9.07
C ARG A 190 -9.90 8.17 8.33
N ARG A 191 -8.62 8.37 8.06
CA ARG A 191 -8.07 9.43 7.22
C ARG A 191 -7.05 8.83 6.26
N ASP A 192 -7.07 9.28 5.01
CA ASP A 192 -6.10 8.86 4.00
C ASP A 192 -4.74 9.57 4.21
N GLY A 193 -3.74 9.23 3.40
CA GLY A 193 -2.43 9.88 3.45
C GLY A 193 -2.37 11.36 3.06
N ALA A 194 -3.46 11.92 2.52
CA ALA A 194 -3.63 13.36 2.36
C ALA A 194 -4.36 14.01 3.55
N ASP A 195 -4.54 13.24 4.63
CA ASP A 195 -5.26 13.61 5.84
C ASP A 195 -6.75 13.93 5.61
N VAL A 196 -7.36 13.33 4.59
CA VAL A 196 -8.79 13.51 4.28
C VAL A 196 -9.61 12.45 5.00
N PRO A 197 -10.64 12.83 5.78
CA PRO A 197 -11.49 11.88 6.48
C PRO A 197 -12.34 11.07 5.49
N PHE A 198 -12.46 9.76 5.71
CA PHE A 198 -13.29 8.92 4.87
C PHE A 198 -13.94 7.75 5.61
N PHE A 199 -15.01 7.23 5.00
CA PHE A 199 -15.66 5.98 5.38
C PHE A 199 -16.39 5.37 4.17
N HIS A 200 -16.76 4.09 4.25
CA HIS A 200 -17.41 3.38 3.14
C HIS A 200 -18.85 2.98 3.46
N GLY A 201 -19.71 3.00 2.45
CA GLY A 201 -21.08 2.46 2.50
C GLY A 201 -22.08 3.23 1.64
N ASP A 202 -23.36 2.91 1.79
CA ASP A 202 -24.49 3.59 1.16
C ASP A 202 -25.68 3.62 2.12
N ASP A 203 -26.59 4.58 1.93
CA ASP A 203 -27.72 4.85 2.83
C ASP A 203 -27.32 5.00 4.31
N LEU A 204 -26.31 5.84 4.55
CA LEU A 204 -25.69 6.05 5.86
C LEU A 204 -26.27 7.29 6.55
N VAL A 205 -26.37 7.26 7.88
CA VAL A 205 -26.70 8.43 8.70
C VAL A 205 -25.46 8.92 9.44
N VAL A 206 -25.19 10.22 9.36
CA VAL A 206 -24.04 10.86 9.99
C VAL A 206 -24.53 11.98 10.90
N ASP A 207 -24.17 11.94 12.18
CA ASP A 207 -24.38 13.04 13.11
C ASP A 207 -23.36 14.14 12.84
N VAL A 208 -23.84 15.37 12.66
CA VAL A 208 -23.04 16.52 12.21
C VAL A 208 -23.47 17.80 12.93
N PRO A 209 -22.68 18.89 12.88
CA PRO A 209 -23.12 20.19 13.38
C PRO A 209 -24.06 20.85 12.37
N ALA A 210 -24.97 21.68 12.88
CA ALA A 210 -25.81 22.57 12.08
C ALA A 210 -25.01 23.76 11.50
N GLU A 211 -23.94 23.44 10.77
CA GLU A 211 -22.95 24.36 10.22
C GLU A 211 -22.67 24.01 8.76
N ARG A 212 -21.91 24.85 8.06
CA ARG A 212 -21.49 24.55 6.69
C ARG A 212 -20.60 23.29 6.68
N LEU A 213 -20.91 22.34 5.81
CA LEU A 213 -20.17 21.10 5.62
C LEU A 213 -19.90 20.87 4.13
N THR A 214 -18.75 20.30 3.81
CA THR A 214 -18.45 19.74 2.48
C THR A 214 -18.66 18.24 2.53
N VAL A 215 -19.45 17.72 1.59
CA VAL A 215 -19.70 16.28 1.41
C VAL A 215 -19.12 15.87 0.05
N ARG A 216 -18.25 14.87 0.04
CA ARG A 216 -17.68 14.27 -1.18
C ARG A 216 -18.03 12.79 -1.24
N VAL A 217 -18.16 12.28 -2.45
CA VAL A 217 -18.34 10.86 -2.74
C VAL A 217 -17.40 10.43 -3.88
N ALA A 218 -16.78 9.28 -3.72
CA ALA A 218 -15.86 8.65 -4.68
C ALA A 218 -16.07 7.12 -4.69
N ARG A 219 -15.62 6.45 -5.77
CA ARG A 219 -15.75 5.00 -5.94
C ARG A 219 -14.57 4.45 -6.76
N GLY A 220 -13.34 4.52 -6.24
CA GLY A 220 -12.15 4.06 -6.96
C GLY A 220 -11.85 4.77 -8.29
N MET A 221 -10.93 4.19 -9.08
CA MET A 221 -10.33 4.86 -10.26
C MET A 221 -11.21 4.87 -11.51
N GLU A 222 -12.21 4.01 -11.58
CA GLU A 222 -13.15 3.93 -12.71
C GLU A 222 -14.25 4.97 -12.67
N TRP A 223 -14.27 5.75 -11.60
CA TRP A 223 -15.27 6.76 -11.30
C TRP A 223 -14.60 8.11 -11.08
N ASP A 224 -15.37 9.15 -11.35
CA ASP A 224 -15.05 10.53 -10.98
C ASP A 224 -15.34 10.75 -9.48
N THR A 225 -15.14 11.98 -9.00
CA THR A 225 -15.60 12.42 -7.68
C THR A 225 -16.78 13.36 -7.81
N ALA A 226 -17.72 13.32 -6.87
CA ALA A 226 -18.78 14.32 -6.76
C ALA A 226 -18.71 15.01 -5.40
N GLU A 227 -18.98 16.32 -5.36
CA GLU A 227 -18.90 17.16 -4.17
C GLU A 227 -20.13 18.07 -4.07
N THR A 228 -20.60 18.32 -2.85
CA THR A 228 -21.58 19.37 -2.55
C THR A 228 -21.29 20.03 -1.21
N THR A 229 -21.83 21.23 -1.01
CA THR A 229 -21.85 21.90 0.29
C THR A 229 -23.27 21.86 0.86
N VAL A 230 -23.40 21.56 2.15
CA VAL A 230 -24.68 21.55 2.86
C VAL A 230 -24.59 22.40 4.13
N VAL A 231 -25.71 22.99 4.54
CA VAL A 231 -25.86 23.61 5.87
C VAL A 231 -27.12 22.99 6.49
N PRO A 232 -26.99 21.91 7.30
CA PRO A 232 -28.14 21.23 7.83
C PRO A 232 -28.78 22.04 8.96
N ARG A 233 -30.09 21.90 9.14
CA ARG A 233 -30.81 22.59 10.23
C ARG A 233 -30.66 21.82 11.54
N ALA A 234 -30.50 22.55 12.63
CA ALA A 234 -30.39 21.96 13.97
C ALA A 234 -31.62 21.07 14.28
N GLY A 235 -31.36 19.86 14.77
CA GLY A 235 -32.36 18.86 15.12
C GLY A 235 -32.99 18.12 13.94
N GLU A 236 -32.71 18.50 12.69
CA GLU A 236 -33.29 17.88 11.49
C GLU A 236 -32.32 16.88 10.82
N GLU A 237 -32.90 15.95 10.07
CA GLU A 237 -32.16 15.09 9.13
C GLU A 237 -32.25 15.69 7.73
N THR A 238 -31.09 15.94 7.10
CA THR A 238 -30.98 16.48 5.74
C THR A 238 -30.57 15.36 4.78
N PRO A 239 -31.38 15.01 3.76
CA PRO A 239 -30.98 14.03 2.76
C PRO A 239 -29.93 14.61 1.80
N VAL A 240 -28.89 13.84 1.51
CA VAL A 240 -27.84 14.14 0.54
C VAL A 240 -27.77 13.00 -0.48
N ALA A 241 -28.45 13.18 -1.62
CA ALA A 241 -28.36 12.28 -2.75
C ALA A 241 -27.22 12.74 -3.67
N LEU A 242 -26.12 11.99 -3.68
CA LEU A 242 -24.90 12.35 -4.41
C LEU A 242 -24.22 11.07 -4.90
N ALA A 243 -23.95 10.96 -6.19
CA ALA A 243 -23.29 9.79 -6.77
C ALA A 243 -22.16 10.23 -7.71
N PRO A 244 -20.99 9.57 -7.69
CA PRO A 244 -19.94 9.83 -8.65
C PRO A 244 -20.33 9.31 -10.03
N ARG A 245 -19.80 9.93 -11.09
CA ARG A 245 -20.03 9.50 -12.48
C ARG A 245 -18.97 8.47 -12.89
N ARG A 246 -19.37 7.34 -13.47
CA ARG A 246 -18.43 6.37 -14.06
C ARG A 246 -17.73 7.00 -15.26
N ILE A 247 -16.41 6.86 -15.34
CA ILE A 247 -15.56 7.34 -16.44
C ILE A 247 -15.03 6.20 -17.31
N HIS A 248 -14.80 5.03 -16.71
CA HIS A 248 -14.36 3.82 -17.38
C HIS A 248 -15.17 2.63 -16.89
N ASP A 249 -15.50 1.71 -17.79
CA ASP A 249 -16.10 0.43 -17.44
C ASP A 249 -15.11 -0.66 -17.86
N ALA A 250 -14.20 -0.99 -16.95
CA ALA A 250 -13.14 -1.96 -17.24
C ALA A 250 -13.73 -3.36 -17.42
N ALA A 251 -14.68 -3.74 -16.56
CA ALA A 251 -15.31 -5.05 -16.59
C ALA A 251 -16.09 -5.30 -17.89
N ALA A 252 -16.81 -4.30 -18.40
CA ALA A 252 -17.48 -4.39 -19.72
C ALA A 252 -16.49 -4.62 -20.88
N ARG A 253 -15.21 -4.29 -20.68
CA ARG A 253 -14.11 -4.50 -21.63
C ARG A 253 -13.26 -5.74 -21.29
N GLY A 254 -13.69 -6.55 -20.31
CA GLY A 254 -13.02 -7.76 -19.86
C GLY A 254 -11.80 -7.53 -18.98
N TRP A 255 -11.59 -6.31 -18.48
CA TRP A 255 -10.50 -5.95 -17.59
C TRP A 255 -11.00 -5.85 -16.16
N TYR A 256 -10.26 -6.43 -15.21
CA TYR A 256 -10.61 -6.39 -13.79
C TYR A 256 -9.42 -5.84 -13.01
N GLY A 257 -9.67 -4.82 -12.19
CA GLY A 257 -8.67 -4.11 -11.40
C GLY A 257 -8.50 -4.73 -10.02
N ALA A 258 -7.25 -4.99 -9.63
CA ALA A 258 -6.90 -5.54 -8.33
C ALA A 258 -5.98 -4.62 -7.53
N ASP A 259 -6.08 -4.78 -6.22
CA ASP A 259 -5.02 -4.49 -5.27
C ASP A 259 -4.51 -5.84 -4.76
N LEU A 260 -3.28 -6.20 -5.12
CA LEU A 260 -2.72 -7.52 -4.82
C LEU A 260 -2.09 -7.62 -3.43
N HIS A 261 -2.01 -6.51 -2.70
CA HIS A 261 -1.36 -6.46 -1.40
C HIS A 261 -2.11 -5.54 -0.45
N VAL A 262 -3.03 -6.12 0.32
CA VAL A 262 -3.77 -5.43 1.38
C VAL A 262 -3.72 -6.28 2.65
N HIS A 263 -3.34 -5.68 3.78
CA HIS A 263 -3.48 -6.29 5.09
C HIS A 263 -4.82 -5.91 5.72
N MET A 264 -5.59 -6.91 6.17
CA MET A 264 -6.73 -6.63 7.03
C MET A 264 -6.24 -6.27 8.44
N ASN A 265 -5.39 -7.11 9.03
CA ASN A 265 -4.71 -6.86 10.29
C ASN A 265 -3.20 -7.08 10.14
N TRP A 266 -2.42 -6.20 10.75
CA TRP A 266 -0.96 -6.28 10.77
C TRP A 266 -0.39 -5.74 12.08
N ALA A 267 -0.51 -4.43 12.27
CA ALA A 267 -0.48 -3.72 13.54
C ALA A 267 -1.49 -2.57 13.42
N GLY A 268 -1.67 -1.72 14.43
CA GLY A 268 -2.43 -0.49 14.24
C GLY A 268 -3.34 -0.11 15.37
N ASP A 269 -4.09 0.97 15.18
CA ASP A 269 -4.92 1.59 16.21
C ASP A 269 -6.37 1.07 16.21
N LEU A 270 -6.67 0.09 15.37
CA LEU A 270 -7.92 -0.67 15.38
C LEU A 270 -7.70 -2.12 14.93
N VAL A 271 -8.62 -3.02 15.28
CA VAL A 271 -8.65 -4.39 14.74
C VAL A 271 -9.72 -4.48 13.68
N ALA A 272 -9.32 -4.67 12.42
CA ALA A 272 -10.23 -4.68 11.29
C ALA A 272 -10.99 -6.00 11.18
N SER A 273 -12.24 -5.91 10.78
CA SER A 273 -13.14 -7.03 10.56
C SER A 273 -13.32 -7.37 9.07
N PRO A 274 -13.75 -8.60 8.74
CA PRO A 274 -14.14 -8.94 7.37
C PRO A 274 -15.21 -8.01 6.79
N ALA A 275 -16.15 -7.52 7.61
CA ALA A 275 -17.16 -6.56 7.17
C ALA A 275 -16.55 -5.21 6.75
N GLU A 276 -15.51 -4.74 7.43
CA GLU A 276 -14.78 -3.53 7.01
C GLU A 276 -14.01 -3.73 5.72
N ALA A 277 -13.37 -4.89 5.54
CA ALA A 277 -12.71 -5.23 4.27
C ALA A 277 -13.70 -5.30 3.11
N ALA A 278 -14.89 -5.89 3.34
CA ALA A 278 -15.98 -5.91 2.37
C ALA A 278 -16.46 -4.49 2.02
N ALA A 279 -16.70 -3.65 3.03
CA ALA A 279 -17.13 -2.27 2.82
C ALA A 279 -16.09 -1.46 2.02
N ALA A 280 -14.80 -1.63 2.32
CA ALA A 280 -13.72 -0.98 1.59
C ALA A 280 -13.65 -1.45 0.12
N GLN A 281 -13.67 -2.75 -0.13
CA GLN A 281 -13.65 -3.28 -1.51
C GLN A 281 -14.85 -2.80 -2.33
N LEU A 282 -16.05 -2.96 -1.77
CA LEU A 282 -17.29 -2.61 -2.46
C LEU A 282 -17.41 -1.09 -2.63
N GLY A 283 -16.97 -0.30 -1.66
CA GLY A 283 -16.99 1.16 -1.72
C GLY A 283 -15.98 1.75 -2.71
N GLU A 284 -14.87 1.06 -2.96
CA GLU A 284 -13.86 1.45 -3.95
C GLU A 284 -14.08 0.83 -5.34
N ASP A 285 -15.12 0.01 -5.54
CA ASP A 285 -15.31 -0.75 -6.79
C ASP A 285 -14.03 -1.48 -7.21
N LEU A 286 -13.43 -2.16 -6.24
CA LEU A 286 -12.22 -2.93 -6.43
C LEU A 286 -12.61 -4.35 -6.85
N HIS A 287 -12.47 -4.63 -8.15
CA HIS A 287 -12.88 -5.91 -8.74
C HIS A 287 -12.19 -7.11 -8.08
N VAL A 288 -10.93 -6.99 -7.68
CA VAL A 288 -10.22 -8.07 -6.98
C VAL A 288 -9.48 -7.53 -5.76
N LEU A 289 -9.77 -8.09 -4.59
CA LEU A 289 -9.07 -7.80 -3.33
C LEU A 289 -8.27 -9.03 -2.89
N ASN A 290 -6.95 -8.88 -2.73
CA ASN A 290 -6.10 -9.89 -2.10
C ASN A 290 -5.74 -9.47 -0.68
N LEU A 291 -6.37 -10.10 0.32
CA LEU A 291 -6.06 -9.89 1.74
C LEU A 291 -4.90 -10.79 2.14
N VAL A 292 -3.72 -10.22 2.36
CA VAL A 292 -2.50 -10.97 2.66
C VAL A 292 -2.26 -11.12 4.16
N ALA A 293 -2.14 -12.36 4.62
CA ALA A 293 -1.61 -12.64 5.96
C ALA A 293 -0.10 -12.41 5.98
N GLY A 294 0.44 -11.84 7.05
CA GLY A 294 1.86 -11.51 7.17
C GLY A 294 2.28 -11.20 8.60
N ASN A 295 3.58 -11.34 8.89
CA ASN A 295 4.16 -10.85 10.15
C ASN A 295 4.56 -9.37 10.02
N VAL A 296 4.81 -8.68 11.13
CA VAL A 296 5.33 -7.29 11.12
C VAL A 296 6.85 -7.33 11.29
N GLY A 297 7.33 -7.64 12.49
CA GLY A 297 8.76 -7.76 12.81
C GLY A 297 9.12 -8.97 13.66
N GLY A 298 8.13 -9.62 14.30
CA GLY A 298 8.29 -10.84 15.08
C GLY A 298 7.83 -12.11 14.35
N GLU A 299 7.67 -13.19 15.11
CA GLU A 299 7.28 -14.51 14.59
C GLU A 299 5.78 -14.63 14.26
N ARG A 300 4.94 -13.80 14.89
CA ARG A 300 3.48 -13.86 14.75
C ARG A 300 3.04 -13.44 13.35
N VAL A 301 2.20 -14.25 12.73
CA VAL A 301 1.57 -13.96 11.44
C VAL A 301 0.13 -13.53 11.69
N TYR A 302 -0.18 -12.29 11.36
CA TYR A 302 -1.53 -11.75 11.48
C TYR A 302 -2.43 -12.27 10.35
N ASP A 303 -3.71 -12.46 10.67
CA ASP A 303 -4.74 -13.07 9.81
C ASP A 303 -4.43 -14.50 9.35
N GLN A 304 -3.54 -15.22 10.04
CA GLN A 304 -3.23 -16.62 9.72
C GLN A 304 -4.47 -17.51 9.84
N GLU A 305 -5.34 -17.27 10.82
CA GLU A 305 -6.59 -18.01 11.01
C GLU A 305 -7.58 -17.76 9.87
N ALA A 306 -7.61 -16.55 9.33
CA ALA A 306 -8.41 -16.20 8.16
C ALA A 306 -7.86 -16.89 6.92
N LEU A 307 -6.55 -16.84 6.69
CA LEU A 307 -5.89 -17.56 5.59
C LEU A 307 -6.16 -19.07 5.68
N ARG A 308 -6.02 -19.68 6.86
CA ARG A 308 -6.32 -21.11 7.08
C ARG A 308 -7.77 -21.48 6.82
N HIS A 309 -8.70 -20.59 7.12
CA HIS A 309 -10.12 -20.85 6.93
C HIS A 309 -10.55 -20.71 5.46
N TRP A 310 -10.04 -19.70 4.76
CA TRP A 310 -10.51 -19.31 3.42
C TRP A 310 -9.54 -19.61 2.27
N ALA A 311 -8.34 -20.14 2.50
CA ALA A 311 -7.49 -20.62 1.41
C ALA A 311 -8.26 -21.57 0.48
N GLY A 312 -8.06 -21.41 -0.83
CA GLY A 312 -8.81 -22.13 -1.86
C GLY A 312 -10.24 -21.64 -2.10
N ARG A 313 -10.76 -20.68 -1.33
CA ARG A 313 -12.15 -20.22 -1.39
C ARG A 313 -12.26 -18.71 -1.55
N ASP A 314 -13.35 -18.28 -2.17
CA ASP A 314 -13.72 -16.88 -2.24
C ASP A 314 -14.24 -16.42 -0.87
N LEU A 315 -13.90 -15.21 -0.48
CA LEU A 315 -14.40 -14.60 0.76
C LEU A 315 -15.90 -14.32 0.62
N PRO A 316 -16.68 -14.31 1.73
CA PRO A 316 -18.13 -14.47 1.66
C PRO A 316 -18.92 -13.33 1.01
N TRP A 317 -18.30 -12.17 0.78
CA TRP A 317 -18.91 -11.04 0.06
C TRP A 317 -18.55 -11.00 -1.44
N SER A 318 -17.81 -12.00 -1.94
CA SER A 318 -17.48 -12.09 -3.35
C SER A 318 -18.73 -12.37 -4.19
N ASP A 319 -18.79 -11.80 -5.38
CA ASP A 319 -19.83 -11.99 -6.38
C ASP A 319 -19.21 -12.07 -7.80
N ALA A 320 -20.05 -11.95 -8.84
CA ALA A 320 -19.59 -12.03 -10.23
C ALA A 320 -18.72 -10.85 -10.68
N ALA A 321 -18.77 -9.70 -9.98
CA ALA A 321 -18.03 -8.48 -10.30
C ALA A 321 -16.87 -8.22 -9.31
N HIS A 322 -16.98 -8.71 -8.06
CA HIS A 322 -16.02 -8.50 -7.00
C HIS A 322 -15.54 -9.83 -6.45
N LEU A 323 -14.25 -10.10 -6.60
CA LEU A 323 -13.59 -11.29 -6.09
C LEU A 323 -12.70 -10.91 -4.90
N ALA A 324 -12.84 -11.60 -3.78
CA ALA A 324 -12.01 -11.39 -2.61
C ALA A 324 -11.38 -12.70 -2.17
N ARG A 325 -10.06 -12.71 -1.94
CA ARG A 325 -9.30 -13.90 -1.55
C ARG A 325 -8.38 -13.60 -0.38
N MET A 326 -8.16 -14.60 0.47
CA MET A 326 -6.99 -14.60 1.34
C MET A 326 -5.76 -15.04 0.55
N GLY A 327 -4.68 -14.31 0.74
CA GLY A 327 -3.34 -14.61 0.26
C GLY A 327 -2.33 -14.56 1.41
N VAL A 328 -1.05 -14.54 1.05
CA VAL A 328 0.05 -14.39 2.01
C VAL A 328 1.04 -13.37 1.46
N GLU A 329 1.61 -12.55 2.33
CA GLU A 329 2.87 -11.88 2.10
C GLU A 329 3.94 -12.76 2.76
N TYR A 330 4.67 -13.53 1.96
CA TYR A 330 5.86 -14.22 2.43
C TYR A 330 6.98 -13.20 2.60
N ARG A 331 7.62 -13.18 3.77
CA ARG A 331 8.55 -12.11 4.14
C ARG A 331 9.93 -12.65 4.52
N ASN A 332 10.97 -11.95 4.08
CA ASN A 332 12.33 -12.05 4.60
C ASN A 332 12.95 -10.64 4.63
N ASP A 333 13.45 -10.21 5.80
CA ASP A 333 13.91 -8.83 6.00
C ASP A 333 15.23 -8.49 5.27
N LEU A 334 15.95 -9.48 4.72
CA LEU A 334 17.18 -9.31 3.93
C LEU A 334 16.97 -9.49 2.42
N PHE A 335 16.13 -10.46 2.03
CA PHE A 335 15.95 -10.90 0.63
C PHE A 335 14.67 -10.40 -0.04
N GLY A 336 13.80 -9.76 0.74
CA GLY A 336 12.58 -9.10 0.32
C GLY A 336 11.34 -9.98 0.36
N HIS A 337 10.22 -9.38 -0.02
CA HIS A 337 8.89 -9.93 0.21
C HIS A 337 8.22 -10.39 -1.08
N VAL A 338 7.35 -11.38 -0.96
CA VAL A 338 6.60 -11.99 -2.07
C VAL A 338 5.14 -12.13 -1.66
N HIS A 339 4.24 -11.48 -2.38
CA HIS A 339 2.81 -11.70 -2.20
C HIS A 339 2.34 -12.86 -3.09
N ALA A 340 1.34 -13.61 -2.62
CA ALA A 340 0.67 -14.64 -3.41
C ALA A 340 -0.84 -14.44 -3.41
N PHE A 341 -1.44 -14.49 -4.60
CA PHE A 341 -2.88 -14.47 -4.81
C PHE A 341 -3.35 -15.85 -5.30
N GLY A 342 -4.56 -16.26 -4.90
CA GLY A 342 -5.21 -17.43 -5.48
C GLY A 342 -4.76 -18.79 -4.91
N LEU A 343 -4.04 -18.80 -3.78
CA LEU A 343 -3.59 -20.02 -3.11
C LEU A 343 -4.76 -20.99 -2.82
N ALA A 344 -4.52 -22.28 -3.04
CA ALA A 344 -5.41 -23.40 -2.76
C ALA A 344 -5.33 -23.83 -1.29
N ALA A 345 -4.16 -23.67 -0.67
CA ALA A 345 -3.91 -23.99 0.72
C ALA A 345 -2.96 -22.96 1.37
N PRO A 346 -2.99 -22.78 2.70
CA PRO A 346 -2.04 -21.95 3.41
C PRO A 346 -0.61 -22.53 3.29
N PRO A 347 0.43 -21.68 3.17
CA PRO A 347 1.80 -22.18 3.16
C PRO A 347 2.23 -22.75 4.51
N PRO A 348 3.20 -23.67 4.49
CA PRO A 348 3.83 -24.16 5.72
C PRO A 348 4.69 -23.08 6.40
N VAL A 349 5.25 -22.15 5.62
CA VAL A 349 6.13 -21.06 6.07
C VAL A 349 5.64 -19.74 5.51
N CYS A 350 5.37 -18.76 6.37
CA CYS A 350 4.95 -17.41 5.97
C CYS A 350 6.07 -16.37 6.07
N HIS A 351 7.18 -16.67 6.73
CA HIS A 351 8.33 -15.78 6.79
C HIS A 351 9.61 -16.55 7.17
N THR A 352 10.75 -15.95 6.89
CA THR A 352 12.06 -16.37 7.39
C THR A 352 12.89 -15.15 7.75
N GLY A 353 13.99 -15.35 8.48
CA GLY A 353 14.96 -14.29 8.68
C GLY A 353 14.50 -13.13 9.55
N PHE A 354 13.40 -13.23 10.30
CA PHE A 354 13.01 -12.22 11.31
C PHE A 354 13.56 -12.57 12.69
N GLY A 355 13.70 -11.58 13.58
CA GLY A 355 14.13 -11.83 14.96
C GLY A 355 15.52 -12.49 15.05
N SER A 356 15.61 -13.72 15.54
CA SER A 356 16.84 -14.54 15.53
C SER A 356 16.79 -15.72 14.55
N ASP A 357 15.77 -15.77 13.69
CA ASP A 357 15.59 -16.85 12.74
C ASP A 357 16.61 -16.82 11.62
N ALA A 358 16.84 -18.01 11.08
CA ALA A 358 17.70 -18.17 9.92
C ALA A 358 16.99 -17.56 8.70
N ASP A 359 17.78 -16.99 7.80
CA ASP A 359 17.33 -16.63 6.45
C ASP A 359 17.21 -17.90 5.60
N TRP A 360 16.45 -18.90 6.06
CA TRP A 360 16.31 -20.20 5.41
C TRP A 360 14.93 -20.81 5.70
N PRO A 361 14.26 -21.44 4.71
CA PRO A 361 14.70 -21.66 3.32
C PRO A 361 14.85 -20.36 2.48
N PRO A 362 15.65 -20.37 1.39
CA PRO A 362 15.75 -19.24 0.47
C PRO A 362 14.38 -18.86 -0.12
N ASN A 363 14.17 -17.57 -0.46
CA ASN A 363 12.92 -17.11 -1.09
C ASN A 363 12.51 -17.98 -2.27
N GLY A 364 13.42 -18.28 -3.20
CA GLY A 364 13.14 -19.12 -4.37
C GLY A 364 12.62 -20.52 -4.04
N SER A 365 13.05 -21.12 -2.92
CA SER A 365 12.53 -22.41 -2.48
C SER A 365 11.08 -22.30 -2.00
N VAL A 366 10.77 -21.27 -1.20
CA VAL A 366 9.40 -21.03 -0.72
C VAL A 366 8.46 -20.65 -1.85
N ILE A 367 8.91 -19.81 -2.78
CA ILE A 367 8.17 -19.49 -4.01
C ILE A 367 7.87 -20.79 -4.76
N GLY A 368 8.86 -21.67 -4.92
CA GLY A 368 8.70 -22.97 -5.55
C GLY A 368 7.58 -23.84 -4.93
N GLU A 369 7.43 -23.81 -3.61
CA GLU A 369 6.36 -24.52 -2.89
C GLU A 369 4.98 -23.88 -3.07
N LEU A 370 4.93 -22.55 -3.19
CA LEU A 370 3.69 -21.79 -3.39
C LEU A 370 3.17 -21.85 -4.83
N ARG A 371 4.00 -22.27 -5.79
CA ARG A 371 3.63 -22.31 -7.20
C ARG A 371 2.62 -23.41 -7.50
N GLU A 372 1.47 -22.98 -7.99
CA GLU A 372 0.42 -23.86 -8.51
C GLU A 372 -0.39 -23.14 -9.61
N PRO A 373 -1.19 -23.87 -10.41
CA PRO A 373 -1.91 -23.27 -11.55
C PRO A 373 -2.86 -22.13 -11.17
N GLY A 374 -3.47 -22.20 -9.97
CA GLY A 374 -4.41 -21.21 -9.46
C GLY A 374 -3.76 -20.01 -8.75
N ALA A 375 -2.44 -20.05 -8.52
CA ALA A 375 -1.72 -19.01 -7.80
C ALA A 375 -0.91 -18.11 -8.73
N ALA A 376 -0.85 -16.82 -8.41
CA ALA A 376 0.05 -15.84 -9.01
C ALA A 376 0.93 -15.22 -7.92
N LEU A 377 2.24 -15.17 -8.19
CA LEU A 377 3.24 -14.70 -7.24
C LEU A 377 3.96 -13.46 -7.76
N GLY A 378 4.14 -12.47 -6.90
CA GLY A 378 4.83 -11.23 -7.24
C GLY A 378 5.77 -10.78 -6.13
N TYR A 379 6.90 -10.20 -6.50
CA TYR A 379 7.72 -9.49 -5.52
C TYR A 379 7.00 -8.22 -5.08
N ALA A 380 6.74 -8.13 -3.78
CA ALA A 380 6.02 -7.03 -3.16
C ALA A 380 6.99 -5.89 -2.83
N HIS A 381 6.58 -4.65 -3.15
CA HIS A 381 7.28 -3.40 -2.83
C HIS A 381 8.82 -3.46 -2.81
N PRO A 382 9.47 -4.00 -3.87
CA PRO A 382 10.83 -4.52 -3.80
C PRO A 382 11.94 -3.47 -3.64
N PHE A 383 11.67 -2.19 -3.91
CA PHE A 383 12.67 -1.12 -3.84
C PHE A 383 12.05 0.16 -3.30
N HIS A 384 12.66 0.76 -2.28
CA HIS A 384 12.12 1.90 -1.53
C HIS A 384 12.62 3.26 -2.03
N GLY A 385 12.94 3.37 -3.33
CA GLY A 385 13.49 4.57 -3.94
C GLY A 385 14.21 4.28 -5.27
N PRO A 386 14.88 5.30 -5.85
CA PRO A 386 15.56 5.17 -7.12
C PRO A 386 16.67 4.11 -7.11
N VAL A 387 16.73 3.30 -8.16
CA VAL A 387 17.78 2.29 -8.37
C VAL A 387 18.47 2.56 -9.70
N THR A 388 19.77 2.81 -9.67
CA THR A 388 20.56 3.12 -10.87
C THR A 388 21.58 2.03 -11.21
N SER A 389 22.02 1.29 -10.19
CA SER A 389 23.04 0.25 -10.26
C SER A 389 22.67 -0.98 -9.41
N PRO A 390 23.29 -2.16 -9.65
CA PRO A 390 23.13 -3.31 -8.76
C PRO A 390 23.64 -3.04 -7.34
N GLU A 391 24.62 -2.14 -7.19
CA GLU A 391 25.14 -1.70 -5.90
C GLU A 391 24.05 -1.00 -5.06
N ASP A 392 23.14 -0.23 -5.68
CA ASP A 392 22.02 0.39 -4.98
C ASP A 392 21.05 -0.65 -4.40
N VAL A 393 20.88 -1.79 -5.08
CA VAL A 393 20.01 -2.90 -4.62
C VAL A 393 20.60 -3.61 -3.40
N ILE A 394 21.91 -3.86 -3.43
CA ILE A 394 22.57 -4.59 -2.34
C ILE A 394 22.84 -3.66 -1.15
N GLY A 395 23.22 -2.41 -1.42
CA GLY A 395 23.50 -1.40 -0.42
C GLY A 395 24.61 -1.80 0.54
N ASP A 396 24.48 -1.40 1.81
CA ASP A 396 25.37 -1.79 2.91
C ASP A 396 25.02 -3.17 3.52
N GLY A 397 24.00 -3.84 2.97
CA GLY A 397 23.44 -5.08 3.47
C GLY A 397 22.53 -4.91 4.69
N ARG A 398 21.98 -3.71 4.91
CA ARG A 398 20.94 -3.47 5.91
C ARG A 398 19.69 -4.31 5.62
N ARG A 399 19.07 -4.79 6.70
CA ARG A 399 17.77 -5.48 6.66
C ARG A 399 16.66 -4.44 6.55
N ASP A 400 16.15 -4.30 5.34
CA ASP A 400 15.21 -3.27 4.92
C ASP A 400 14.14 -3.80 3.97
N CYS A 401 14.01 -5.12 3.84
CA CYS A 401 13.02 -5.78 2.98
C CYS A 401 13.22 -5.54 1.47
N THR A 402 14.35 -4.97 1.03
CA THR A 402 14.66 -4.84 -0.40
C THR A 402 14.65 -6.21 -1.07
N GLY A 403 14.06 -6.29 -2.27
CA GLY A 403 13.89 -7.48 -3.11
C GLY A 403 15.19 -8.06 -3.67
N ARG A 404 16.20 -8.31 -2.84
CA ARG A 404 17.56 -8.69 -3.27
C ARG A 404 17.61 -10.06 -3.95
N ALA A 405 16.67 -10.97 -3.65
CA ALA A 405 16.57 -12.27 -4.30
C ALA A 405 15.79 -12.26 -5.64
N LEU A 406 15.15 -11.13 -6.00
CA LEU A 406 14.33 -11.02 -7.21
C LEU A 406 15.09 -11.41 -8.49
N VAL A 407 16.38 -11.07 -8.61
CA VAL A 407 17.20 -11.44 -9.78
C VAL A 407 17.33 -12.94 -9.99
N VAL A 408 17.38 -13.71 -8.89
CA VAL A 408 17.46 -15.17 -8.94
C VAL A 408 16.12 -15.72 -9.40
N ASP A 409 15.04 -15.28 -8.75
CA ASP A 409 13.71 -15.82 -8.98
C ASP A 409 13.15 -15.43 -10.35
N ALA A 410 13.51 -14.26 -10.87
CA ALA A 410 13.21 -13.83 -12.22
C ALA A 410 13.97 -14.63 -13.28
N ALA A 411 15.24 -14.98 -13.05
CA ALA A 411 16.03 -15.79 -13.97
C ALA A 411 15.47 -17.21 -14.09
N LEU A 412 15.12 -17.79 -12.94
CA LEU A 412 14.60 -19.16 -12.82
C LEU A 412 13.10 -19.25 -13.17
N GLY A 413 12.44 -18.12 -13.44
CA GLY A 413 11.02 -18.05 -13.77
C GLY A 413 10.13 -18.57 -12.63
N LEU A 414 10.53 -18.32 -11.39
CA LEU A 414 9.83 -18.73 -10.17
C LEU A 414 8.69 -17.76 -9.82
N VAL A 415 8.89 -16.48 -10.06
CA VAL A 415 7.91 -15.39 -9.84
C VAL A 415 7.24 -14.98 -11.16
N ASP A 416 5.98 -14.54 -11.07
CA ASP A 416 5.17 -14.18 -12.24
C ASP A 416 5.23 -12.68 -12.56
N GLY A 417 5.54 -11.82 -11.58
CA GLY A 417 5.64 -10.38 -11.79
C GLY A 417 6.30 -9.61 -10.65
N VAL A 418 6.26 -8.29 -10.78
CA VAL A 418 6.88 -7.35 -9.83
C VAL A 418 5.92 -6.21 -9.58
N GLU A 419 5.71 -5.82 -8.32
CA GLU A 419 5.00 -4.59 -8.00
C GLU A 419 5.81 -3.39 -8.47
N LEU A 420 5.34 -2.75 -9.55
CA LEU A 420 5.93 -1.52 -10.07
C LEU A 420 5.38 -0.28 -9.38
N LEU A 421 4.16 -0.40 -8.86
CA LEU A 421 3.46 0.61 -8.07
C LEU A 421 3.17 0.00 -6.70
N HIS A 422 3.67 0.67 -5.68
CA HIS A 422 3.52 0.32 -4.28
C HIS A 422 3.81 1.54 -3.39
N PHE A 423 3.38 1.47 -2.13
CA PHE A 423 3.45 2.58 -1.16
C PHE A 423 4.84 3.17 -0.89
N SER A 424 5.89 2.35 -1.01
CA SER A 424 7.23 2.70 -0.56
C SER A 424 8.10 3.39 -1.62
N ASP A 425 7.59 3.60 -2.83
CA ASP A 425 8.24 4.42 -3.86
C ASP A 425 7.23 5.31 -4.61
N MET A 426 7.17 6.56 -4.14
CA MET A 426 6.27 7.60 -4.66
C MET A 426 6.96 8.52 -5.66
N SER A 427 8.14 8.15 -6.17
CA SER A 427 8.86 8.92 -7.17
C SER A 427 8.13 8.97 -8.51
N GLY A 428 8.42 9.99 -9.33
CA GLY A 428 7.80 10.15 -10.65
C GLY A 428 8.10 9.00 -11.63
N VAL A 429 9.24 8.33 -11.46
CA VAL A 429 9.56 7.05 -12.14
C VAL A 429 10.13 6.10 -11.08
N PRO A 430 9.36 5.09 -10.64
CA PRO A 430 9.81 4.17 -9.60
C PRO A 430 11.11 3.45 -9.92
N GLY A 431 11.94 3.21 -8.90
CA GLY A 431 13.10 2.32 -8.97
C GLY A 431 12.70 0.92 -9.45
N SER A 432 11.54 0.43 -9.00
CA SER A 432 10.93 -0.82 -9.46
C SER A 432 10.73 -0.88 -10.97
N VAL A 433 10.33 0.22 -11.62
CA VAL A 433 10.20 0.29 -13.10
C VAL A 433 11.58 0.19 -13.77
N THR A 434 12.61 0.81 -13.19
CA THR A 434 13.97 0.76 -13.74
C THR A 434 14.53 -0.66 -13.69
N VAL A 435 14.44 -1.33 -12.54
CA VAL A 435 14.91 -2.72 -12.38
C VAL A 435 14.08 -3.67 -13.23
N TYR A 436 12.75 -3.49 -13.27
CA TYR A 436 11.86 -4.29 -14.11
C TYR A 436 12.29 -4.26 -15.58
N ARG A 437 12.60 -3.08 -16.13
CA ARG A 437 13.07 -2.97 -17.52
C ARG A 437 14.45 -3.61 -17.75
N ARG A 438 15.35 -3.60 -16.75
CA ARG A 438 16.63 -4.34 -16.81
C ARG A 438 16.38 -5.85 -16.86
N LEU A 439 15.51 -6.38 -16.01
CA LEU A 439 15.15 -7.81 -16.00
C LEU A 439 14.49 -8.23 -17.32
N LEU A 440 13.56 -7.42 -17.86
CA LEU A 440 12.98 -7.65 -19.19
C LEU A 440 14.05 -7.63 -20.28
N GLY A 441 14.96 -6.65 -20.26
CA GLY A 441 16.06 -6.53 -21.21
C GLY A 441 17.06 -7.70 -21.13
N ALA A 442 17.22 -8.29 -19.95
CA ALA A 442 18.00 -9.50 -19.73
C ALA A 442 17.25 -10.80 -20.11
N GLY A 443 16.03 -10.71 -20.65
CA GLY A 443 15.26 -11.84 -21.16
C GLY A 443 14.29 -12.50 -20.16
N CYS A 444 14.10 -11.92 -18.98
CA CYS A 444 13.09 -12.39 -18.03
C CYS A 444 11.67 -12.04 -18.53
N ARG A 445 10.70 -12.90 -18.21
CA ARG A 445 9.29 -12.68 -18.53
C ARG A 445 8.51 -12.44 -17.24
N LEU A 446 8.11 -11.19 -17.02
CA LEU A 446 7.52 -10.73 -15.76
C LEU A 446 6.34 -9.81 -16.06
N ALA A 447 5.25 -9.98 -15.34
CA ALA A 447 4.12 -9.07 -15.36
C ALA A 447 4.41 -7.79 -14.54
N ALA A 448 3.88 -6.67 -15.01
CA ALA A 448 3.71 -5.48 -14.19
C ALA A 448 2.55 -5.71 -13.22
N LEU A 449 2.83 -5.61 -11.91
CA LEU A 449 1.87 -5.77 -10.81
C LEU A 449 1.81 -4.49 -9.96
N ALA A 450 0.81 -4.40 -9.09
CA ALA A 450 0.65 -3.33 -8.13
C ALA A 450 -0.03 -3.83 -6.87
N GLY A 451 0.37 -3.27 -5.74
CA GLY A 451 -0.20 -3.54 -4.43
C GLY A 451 0.08 -2.36 -3.51
N THR A 452 -0.97 -1.89 -2.83
CA THR A 452 -0.85 -0.65 -2.06
C THR A 452 -0.19 -0.84 -0.69
N ASP A 453 -0.08 -2.09 -0.22
CA ASP A 453 0.23 -2.41 1.17
C ASP A 453 -0.70 -1.68 2.16
N THR A 454 -1.96 -1.47 1.75
CA THR A 454 -2.97 -0.85 2.59
C THR A 454 -3.22 -1.72 3.82
N MET A 455 -3.25 -1.11 4.99
CA MET A 455 -3.44 -1.78 6.27
C MET A 455 -4.76 -1.28 6.89
N LEU A 456 -5.80 -2.11 6.81
CA LEU A 456 -7.13 -1.74 7.34
C LEU A 456 -7.14 -1.60 8.86
N SER A 457 -6.13 -2.08 9.58
CA SER A 457 -5.97 -1.89 11.01
C SER A 457 -5.45 -0.50 11.42
N PHE A 458 -5.25 0.44 10.48
CA PHE A 458 -4.94 1.84 10.78
C PHE A 458 -6.07 2.81 10.42
N THR A 459 -6.40 3.70 11.34
CA THR A 459 -7.24 4.87 11.06
C THR A 459 -6.46 5.99 10.41
N ARG A 460 -5.15 6.11 10.68
CA ARG A 460 -4.31 7.19 10.17
C ARG A 460 -2.84 6.79 10.22
N GLN A 461 -2.24 6.58 9.06
CA GLN A 461 -0.82 6.30 8.89
C GLN A 461 -0.43 6.54 7.42
N GLU A 462 0.40 7.55 7.16
CA GLU A 462 0.94 7.94 5.84
C GLU A 462 0.18 7.37 4.64
N THR A 463 0.78 6.55 3.78
CA THR A 463 0.16 5.99 2.59
C THR A 463 -0.63 4.71 2.86
N VAL A 464 -0.38 4.02 3.97
CA VAL A 464 -0.94 2.68 4.24
C VAL A 464 -2.33 2.69 4.88
N SER A 465 -2.79 3.82 5.45
CA SER A 465 -4.18 3.94 5.94
C SER A 465 -5.17 4.42 4.86
N SER A 466 -4.69 4.64 3.64
CA SER A 466 -5.54 5.00 2.51
C SER A 466 -6.46 3.84 2.09
N PRO A 467 -7.57 4.11 1.39
CA PRO A 467 -8.48 3.06 0.92
C PRO A 467 -7.80 2.11 -0.08
N PRO A 468 -8.03 0.79 -0.03
CA PRO A 468 -7.38 -0.16 -0.94
C PRO A 468 -7.68 0.16 -2.41
N GLY A 469 -6.73 -0.17 -3.28
CA GLY A 469 -6.85 0.03 -4.73
C GLY A 469 -6.63 1.46 -5.20
N TRP A 470 -5.88 2.27 -4.45
CA TRP A 470 -5.35 3.57 -4.89
C TRP A 470 -4.11 3.45 -5.79
N GLU A 471 -3.52 2.26 -5.85
CA GLU A 471 -2.72 1.72 -6.94
C GLU A 471 -3.40 0.42 -7.39
N ARG A 472 -3.52 0.18 -8.70
CA ARG A 472 -4.18 -1.01 -9.24
C ARG A 472 -3.36 -1.68 -10.31
N VAL A 473 -3.46 -3.01 -10.36
CA VAL A 473 -3.15 -3.79 -11.55
C VAL A 473 -4.47 -4.22 -12.19
N TYR A 474 -4.67 -3.87 -13.45
CA TYR A 474 -5.76 -4.43 -14.24
C TYR A 474 -5.25 -5.64 -14.99
N ALA A 475 -6.00 -6.75 -14.93
CA ALA A 475 -5.73 -7.94 -15.71
C ALA A 475 -6.92 -8.33 -16.60
N ARG A 476 -6.62 -8.93 -17.75
CA ARG A 476 -7.63 -9.41 -18.71
C ARG A 476 -7.71 -10.94 -18.74
N PRO A 477 -8.56 -11.57 -17.91
CA PRO A 477 -8.78 -13.01 -17.92
C PRO A 477 -9.44 -13.48 -19.22
N ASP A 478 -9.21 -14.77 -19.55
CA ASP A 478 -9.99 -15.48 -20.55
C ASP A 478 -11.28 -15.98 -19.89
N GLY A 479 -12.42 -15.37 -20.20
CA GLY A 479 -13.73 -15.76 -19.68
C GLY A 479 -14.16 -14.99 -18.42
N PRO A 480 -15.02 -15.57 -17.56
CA PRO A 480 -15.55 -14.89 -16.38
C PRO A 480 -14.47 -14.63 -15.34
N LEU A 481 -14.69 -13.62 -14.49
CA LEU A 481 -13.85 -13.36 -13.34
C LEU A 481 -13.94 -14.52 -12.34
N THR A 482 -12.84 -15.24 -12.17
CA THR A 482 -12.63 -16.24 -11.12
C THR A 482 -11.19 -16.13 -10.62
N ALA A 483 -10.90 -16.65 -9.43
CA ALA A 483 -9.52 -16.64 -8.92
C ALA A 483 -8.53 -17.30 -9.90
N GLU A 484 -8.93 -18.42 -10.50
CA GLU A 484 -8.08 -19.14 -11.45
C GLU A 484 -7.89 -18.37 -12.77
N SER A 485 -8.96 -17.81 -13.35
CA SER A 485 -8.86 -17.07 -14.61
C SER A 485 -8.05 -15.78 -14.42
N TYR A 486 -8.22 -15.12 -13.26
CA TYR A 486 -7.49 -13.91 -12.90
C TYR A 486 -6.00 -14.19 -12.65
N ALA A 487 -5.67 -15.20 -11.82
CA ALA A 487 -4.28 -15.59 -11.58
C ALA A 487 -3.57 -15.97 -12.89
N ARG A 488 -4.25 -16.69 -13.78
CA ARG A 488 -3.72 -17.02 -15.12
C ARG A 488 -3.47 -15.78 -15.97
N ALA A 489 -4.31 -14.75 -15.88
CA ALA A 489 -4.12 -13.49 -16.59
C ALA A 489 -2.87 -12.75 -16.10
N LEU A 490 -2.69 -12.67 -14.77
CA LEU A 490 -1.49 -12.10 -14.14
C LEU A 490 -0.23 -12.83 -14.61
N ARG A 491 -0.22 -14.17 -14.52
CA ARG A 491 0.90 -15.02 -14.96
C ARG A 491 1.26 -14.86 -16.44
N ARG A 492 0.26 -14.60 -17.27
CA ARG A 492 0.45 -14.37 -18.71
C ARG A 492 0.88 -12.93 -19.02
N GLY A 493 1.04 -12.06 -18.02
CA GLY A 493 1.39 -10.66 -18.23
C GLY A 493 0.32 -9.87 -18.99
N ARG A 494 -0.94 -10.31 -18.95
CA ARG A 494 -2.06 -9.58 -19.58
C ARG A 494 -2.51 -8.44 -18.69
N THR A 495 -1.58 -7.57 -18.35
CA THR A 495 -1.73 -6.59 -17.28
C THR A 495 -1.28 -5.20 -17.68
N PHE A 496 -1.85 -4.20 -17.01
CA PHE A 496 -1.21 -2.91 -16.84
C PHE A 496 -1.45 -2.43 -15.41
N VAL A 497 -0.56 -1.56 -14.93
CA VAL A 497 -0.62 -0.98 -13.59
C VAL A 497 -0.92 0.50 -13.69
N THR A 498 -1.63 1.07 -12.72
CA THR A 498 -2.04 2.47 -12.75
C THR A 498 -2.31 3.07 -11.37
N THR A 499 -2.07 4.37 -11.23
CA THR A 499 -2.55 5.22 -10.14
C THR A 499 -3.80 6.01 -10.51
N GLY A 500 -4.38 5.82 -11.70
CA GLY A 500 -5.52 6.61 -12.18
C GLY A 500 -5.70 6.57 -13.70
N PRO A 501 -4.63 6.80 -14.50
CA PRO A 501 -4.71 6.73 -15.95
C PRO A 501 -5.16 5.38 -16.47
N TRP A 502 -6.12 5.37 -17.38
CA TRP A 502 -6.40 4.19 -18.19
C TRP A 502 -5.31 4.05 -19.27
N LEU A 503 -4.85 2.83 -19.54
CA LEU A 503 -3.75 2.58 -20.48
C LEU A 503 -3.96 1.28 -21.28
N GLU A 504 -3.75 1.38 -22.59
CA GLU A 504 -3.82 0.27 -23.54
C GLU A 504 -2.57 0.26 -24.43
N LEU A 505 -2.15 -0.95 -24.82
CA LEU A 505 -1.08 -1.18 -25.77
C LEU A 505 -1.52 -2.26 -26.75
N GLU A 506 -1.26 -2.02 -28.02
CA GLU A 506 -1.41 -2.97 -29.10
C GLU A 506 -0.17 -2.92 -30.01
N VAL A 507 0.38 -4.09 -30.37
CA VAL A 507 1.44 -4.24 -31.37
C VAL A 507 0.95 -5.25 -32.40
N ASP A 508 0.70 -4.81 -33.63
CA ASP A 508 0.10 -5.63 -34.70
C ASP A 508 -1.05 -6.55 -34.22
N GLY A 509 -2.02 -5.98 -33.51
CA GLY A 509 -3.17 -6.71 -32.97
C GLY A 509 -2.92 -7.54 -31.70
N ARG A 510 -1.71 -7.50 -31.13
CA ARG A 510 -1.33 -8.21 -29.90
C ARG A 510 -1.26 -7.27 -28.71
N GLY A 511 -1.79 -7.71 -27.57
CA GLY A 511 -1.78 -6.95 -26.32
C GLY A 511 -0.71 -7.42 -25.33
N PRO A 512 -0.60 -6.74 -24.17
CA PRO A 512 0.36 -7.09 -23.12
C PRO A 512 0.36 -8.58 -22.77
N GLY A 513 1.55 -9.13 -22.58
CA GLY A 513 1.77 -10.54 -22.26
C GLY A 513 1.92 -11.45 -23.49
N GLU A 514 1.53 -10.99 -24.68
CA GLU A 514 1.67 -11.76 -25.91
C GLU A 514 3.06 -11.65 -26.53
N THR A 515 3.40 -12.60 -27.40
CA THR A 515 4.64 -12.64 -28.17
C THR A 515 4.33 -12.59 -29.66
N LEU A 516 5.03 -11.74 -30.40
CA LEU A 516 5.14 -11.73 -31.85
C LEU A 516 6.47 -12.37 -32.26
N GLU A 517 6.47 -13.02 -33.43
CA GLU A 517 7.67 -13.63 -34.02
C GLU A 517 8.05 -13.01 -35.39
N PRO A 518 8.36 -11.70 -35.44
CA PRO A 518 8.77 -11.05 -36.67
C PRO A 518 10.17 -11.51 -37.10
N ARG A 519 10.45 -11.41 -38.40
CA ARG A 519 11.79 -11.58 -38.95
C ARG A 519 12.54 -10.26 -38.93
N ARG A 520 13.87 -10.33 -38.95
CA ARG A 520 14.70 -9.13 -39.17
C ARG A 520 14.31 -8.45 -40.49
N GLY A 521 14.02 -7.15 -40.42
CA GLY A 521 13.58 -6.32 -41.54
C GLY A 521 12.06 -6.17 -41.64
N ASP A 522 11.28 -6.95 -40.88
CA ASP A 522 9.85 -6.74 -40.77
C ASP A 522 9.55 -5.41 -40.09
N ARG A 523 8.37 -4.87 -40.36
CA ARG A 523 7.89 -3.62 -39.81
C ARG A 523 6.63 -3.89 -39.00
N VAL A 524 6.65 -3.48 -37.73
CA VAL A 524 5.50 -3.62 -36.84
C VAL A 524 4.84 -2.28 -36.54
N THR A 525 3.53 -2.27 -36.39
CA THR A 525 2.74 -1.10 -35.99
C THR A 525 2.39 -1.18 -34.51
N ILE A 526 2.64 -0.10 -33.79
CA ILE A 526 2.38 0.00 -32.35
C ILE A 526 1.37 1.12 -32.11
N THR A 527 0.34 0.83 -31.33
CA THR A 527 -0.64 1.81 -30.86
C THR A 527 -0.72 1.77 -29.34
N ALA A 528 -0.50 2.90 -28.70
CA ALA A 528 -0.79 3.11 -27.29
C ALA A 528 -1.99 4.05 -27.15
N ARG A 529 -2.90 3.77 -26.22
CA ARG A 529 -4.02 4.65 -25.89
C ARG A 529 -4.05 4.93 -24.41
N SER A 530 -4.31 6.16 -24.01
CA SER A 530 -4.53 6.55 -22.63
C SER A 530 -5.78 7.40 -22.48
N ALA A 531 -6.39 7.32 -21.30
CA ALA A 531 -7.50 8.18 -20.91
C ALA A 531 -7.40 8.56 -19.43
N GLY A 532 -7.98 9.70 -19.08
CA GLY A 532 -7.88 10.31 -17.75
C GLY A 532 -7.47 11.78 -17.89
N PRO A 533 -8.17 12.73 -17.21
CA PRO A 533 -7.84 14.15 -17.28
C PRO A 533 -6.43 14.49 -16.76
N GLU A 534 -5.86 13.61 -15.93
CA GLU A 534 -4.53 13.75 -15.36
C GLU A 534 -3.39 13.38 -16.31
N VAL A 535 -3.65 12.82 -17.48
CA VAL A 535 -2.59 12.34 -18.39
C VAL A 535 -2.02 13.50 -19.20
N GLU A 536 -0.73 13.77 -19.01
CA GLU A 536 0.01 14.82 -19.73
C GLU A 536 0.92 14.25 -20.81
N ARG A 537 1.41 13.02 -20.62
CA ARG A 537 2.38 12.37 -21.50
C ARG A 537 2.05 10.89 -21.69
N LEU A 538 2.18 10.42 -22.92
CA LEU A 538 2.10 9.02 -23.33
C LEU A 538 3.37 8.65 -24.09
N GLU A 539 3.99 7.53 -23.72
CA GLU A 539 5.22 7.03 -24.32
C GLU A 539 5.05 5.60 -24.81
N ILE A 540 5.68 5.29 -25.95
CA ILE A 540 5.95 3.92 -26.39
C ILE A 540 7.44 3.68 -26.19
N ARG A 541 7.79 2.64 -25.44
CA ARG A 541 9.19 2.31 -25.12
C ARG A 541 9.50 0.89 -25.53
N THR A 542 10.73 0.68 -25.97
CA THR A 542 11.29 -0.63 -26.28
C THR A 542 12.45 -0.97 -25.35
N ALA A 543 13.08 -2.11 -25.57
CA ALA A 543 14.33 -2.45 -24.88
C ALA A 543 15.43 -1.38 -25.14
N ALA A 544 15.46 -0.78 -26.34
CA ALA A 544 16.40 0.27 -26.74
C ALA A 544 16.15 1.65 -26.11
N GLY A 545 14.97 1.88 -25.52
CA GLY A 545 14.61 3.17 -24.92
C GLY A 545 13.27 3.67 -25.44
N ARG A 546 13.06 4.98 -25.46
CA ARG A 546 11.81 5.58 -25.92
C ARG A 546 11.77 5.61 -27.45
N LEU A 547 10.72 5.01 -28.02
CA LEU A 547 10.48 4.97 -29.47
C LEU A 547 9.64 6.17 -29.91
N ALA A 548 8.60 6.52 -29.14
CA ALA A 548 7.72 7.63 -29.42
C ALA A 548 7.18 8.26 -28.14
N GLU A 549 6.80 9.54 -28.23
CA GLU A 549 6.23 10.33 -27.14
C GLU A 549 5.18 11.28 -27.72
N GLY A 550 4.10 11.50 -26.96
CA GLY A 550 3.05 12.47 -27.29
C GLY A 550 2.22 12.81 -26.05
N PRO A 551 1.18 13.66 -26.21
CA PRO A 551 0.22 13.91 -25.14
C PRO A 551 -0.64 12.66 -24.87
N GLY A 552 -1.49 12.73 -23.84
CA GLY A 552 -2.54 11.72 -23.62
C GLY A 552 -3.49 11.58 -24.81
N GLY A 553 -4.17 10.44 -24.91
CA GLY A 553 -5.06 10.11 -26.04
C GLY A 553 -4.55 8.90 -26.82
N GLU A 554 -4.25 9.05 -28.11
CA GLU A 554 -3.75 7.97 -28.95
C GLU A 554 -2.37 8.32 -29.51
N LEU A 555 -1.41 7.41 -29.37
CA LEU A 555 -0.07 7.52 -29.93
C LEU A 555 0.20 6.30 -30.82
N ARG A 556 0.59 6.54 -32.07
CA ARG A 556 1.01 5.50 -33.01
C ARG A 556 2.48 5.63 -33.36
N ALA A 557 3.16 4.50 -33.45
CA ALA A 557 4.54 4.40 -33.89
C ALA A 557 4.73 3.19 -34.79
N THR A 558 5.81 3.21 -35.55
CA THR A 558 6.25 2.08 -36.37
C THR A 558 7.66 1.71 -35.93
N LEU A 559 7.93 0.41 -35.81
CA LEU A 559 9.24 -0.12 -35.47
C LEU A 559 9.73 -1.02 -36.60
N ASP A 560 10.87 -0.66 -37.18
CA ASP A 560 11.61 -1.55 -38.08
C ASP A 560 12.40 -2.54 -37.21
N VAL A 561 12.07 -3.82 -37.30
CA VAL A 561 12.58 -4.86 -36.40
C VAL A 561 13.96 -5.30 -36.85
N THR A 562 14.98 -4.98 -36.07
CA THR A 562 16.37 -5.39 -36.32
C THR A 562 16.85 -6.47 -35.36
N GLU A 563 16.29 -6.52 -34.16
CA GLU A 563 16.66 -7.46 -33.10
C GLU A 563 15.48 -7.74 -32.19
N ALA A 564 15.59 -8.82 -31.41
CA ALA A 564 14.58 -9.19 -30.43
C ALA A 564 14.44 -8.09 -29.36
N THR A 565 13.19 -7.74 -29.03
CA THR A 565 12.89 -6.62 -28.14
C THR A 565 11.57 -6.86 -27.42
N TYR A 566 11.16 -5.89 -26.62
CA TYR A 566 9.81 -5.80 -26.09
C TYR A 566 9.27 -4.40 -26.34
N VAL A 567 7.96 -4.22 -26.22
CA VAL A 567 7.27 -2.94 -26.29
C VAL A 567 6.40 -2.77 -25.05
N VAL A 568 6.50 -1.60 -24.40
CA VAL A 568 5.62 -1.19 -23.30
C VAL A 568 5.06 0.20 -23.57
N ALA A 569 3.88 0.49 -23.06
CA ALA A 569 3.34 1.85 -23.00
C ALA A 569 3.46 2.39 -21.58
N VAL A 570 3.70 3.70 -21.47
CA VAL A 570 3.76 4.43 -20.20
C VAL A 570 2.93 5.70 -20.34
N ALA A 571 2.02 5.93 -19.40
CA ALA A 571 1.31 7.21 -19.26
C ALA A 571 1.77 7.89 -17.97
N ALA A 572 1.94 9.21 -18.02
CA ALA A 572 2.32 10.01 -16.87
C ALA A 572 1.65 11.38 -16.90
N GLY A 573 1.49 11.99 -15.74
CA GLY A 573 1.05 13.39 -15.60
C GLY A 573 1.09 13.85 -14.16
N GLY A 574 0.52 15.02 -13.87
CA GLY A 574 0.64 15.66 -12.57
C GLY A 574 -0.24 15.06 -11.46
N ARG A 575 -0.24 15.75 -10.32
CA ARG A 575 -1.11 15.45 -9.18
C ARG A 575 -2.58 15.50 -9.56
N SER A 576 -3.33 14.50 -9.09
CA SER A 576 -4.77 14.39 -9.32
C SER A 576 -5.47 13.83 -8.09
N SER A 577 -6.74 14.21 -7.87
CA SER A 577 -7.57 13.59 -6.83
C SER A 577 -7.81 12.10 -7.08
N ARG A 578 -7.64 11.64 -8.33
CA ARG A 578 -7.75 10.24 -8.75
C ARG A 578 -6.47 9.44 -8.53
N SER A 579 -5.35 10.10 -8.28
CA SER A 579 -4.04 9.51 -8.01
C SER A 579 -3.55 10.04 -6.67
N PRO A 580 -4.16 9.61 -5.55
CA PRO A 580 -3.78 10.10 -4.24
C PRO A 580 -2.31 9.71 -3.98
N HIS A 581 -1.59 10.57 -3.25
CA HIS A 581 -0.18 10.42 -2.84
C HIS A 581 0.91 10.65 -3.87
N ARG A 582 0.67 10.48 -5.18
CA ARG A 582 1.70 10.64 -6.21
C ARG A 582 1.19 11.24 -7.51
N ASP A 583 2.14 11.59 -8.37
CA ASP A 583 1.85 11.98 -9.75
C ASP A 583 1.19 10.82 -10.51
N ALA A 584 0.31 11.15 -11.44
CA ALA A 584 -0.41 10.17 -12.24
C ALA A 584 0.56 9.33 -13.07
N PHE A 585 0.42 8.00 -13.02
CA PHE A 585 1.33 7.08 -13.69
C PHE A 585 0.62 5.77 -14.05
N ALA A 586 0.92 5.22 -15.23
CA ALA A 586 0.53 3.88 -15.63
C ALA A 586 1.60 3.23 -16.52
N HIS A 587 1.71 1.90 -16.44
CA HIS A 587 2.69 1.11 -17.19
C HIS A 587 2.10 -0.24 -17.59
N THR A 588 2.23 -0.64 -18.86
CA THR A 588 1.76 -1.96 -19.30
C THR A 588 2.79 -3.04 -19.01
N SER A 589 2.35 -4.29 -18.84
CA SER A 589 3.21 -5.42 -19.17
C SER A 589 3.67 -5.35 -20.65
N PRO A 590 4.79 -5.99 -21.00
CA PRO A 590 5.34 -5.94 -22.36
C PRO A 590 4.54 -6.76 -23.36
N VAL A 591 4.54 -6.33 -24.62
CA VAL A 591 4.42 -7.22 -25.78
C VAL A 591 5.84 -7.61 -26.21
N TYR A 592 6.11 -8.90 -26.34
CA TYR A 592 7.43 -9.41 -26.71
C TYR A 592 7.56 -9.56 -28.22
N LEU A 593 8.71 -9.21 -28.78
CA LEU A 593 9.07 -9.45 -30.18
C LEU A 593 10.28 -10.38 -30.18
N ASP A 594 10.03 -11.67 -30.35
CA ASP A 594 11.08 -12.68 -30.48
C ASP A 594 11.49 -12.72 -31.98
N VAL A 595 12.77 -12.51 -32.28
CA VAL A 595 13.23 -12.33 -33.67
C VAL A 595 14.12 -13.50 -34.07
N ASP A 596 13.77 -14.17 -35.17
CA ASP A 596 14.51 -15.31 -35.70
C ASP A 596 14.79 -16.39 -34.62
N GLY A 597 13.78 -16.66 -33.78
CA GLY A 597 13.86 -17.63 -32.69
C GLY A 597 14.64 -17.18 -31.45
N ARG A 598 15.08 -15.92 -31.40
CA ARG A 598 15.81 -15.34 -30.27
C ARG A 598 14.92 -14.41 -29.46
N ARG A 599 15.06 -14.49 -28.14
CA ARG A 599 14.45 -13.56 -27.19
C ARG A 599 15.33 -12.33 -27.01
N VAL A 600 14.76 -11.28 -26.43
CA VAL A 600 15.53 -10.14 -25.94
C VAL A 600 16.63 -10.62 -24.97
N GLY A 601 17.84 -10.11 -25.16
CA GLY A 601 19.04 -10.48 -24.39
C GLY A 601 20.08 -9.38 -24.54
N ARG A 602 19.79 -8.20 -23.99
CA ARG A 602 20.66 -7.03 -24.11
C ARG A 602 21.92 -7.24 -23.27
N PRO A 603 23.12 -7.20 -23.87
CA PRO A 603 24.36 -7.49 -23.13
C PRO A 603 24.55 -6.64 -21.88
N ASP A 604 24.17 -5.36 -21.92
CA ASP A 604 24.29 -4.46 -20.77
C ASP A 604 23.34 -4.82 -19.63
N ASP A 605 22.12 -5.24 -19.96
CA ASP A 605 21.12 -5.65 -18.97
C ASP A 605 21.47 -7.01 -18.35
N VAL A 606 22.00 -7.93 -19.17
CA VAL A 606 22.50 -9.22 -18.70
C VAL A 606 23.71 -9.03 -17.77
N ARG A 607 24.69 -8.21 -18.15
CA ARG A 607 25.84 -7.88 -17.27
C ARG A 607 25.42 -7.21 -15.98
N TRP A 608 24.42 -6.33 -16.03
CA TRP A 608 23.83 -5.71 -14.84
C TRP A 608 23.26 -6.76 -13.88
N CYS A 609 22.54 -7.76 -14.40
CA CYS A 609 22.02 -8.88 -13.59
C CYS A 609 23.14 -9.80 -13.06
N LEU A 610 24.17 -10.10 -13.86
CA LEU A 610 25.31 -10.90 -13.42
C LEU A 610 26.10 -10.21 -12.29
N ARG A 611 26.25 -8.88 -12.39
CA ARG A 611 26.85 -8.07 -11.33
C ARG A 611 26.00 -8.09 -10.05
N TRP A 612 24.68 -8.02 -10.17
CA TRP A 612 23.79 -8.20 -9.03
C TRP A 612 23.99 -9.57 -8.37
N LEU A 613 24.03 -10.66 -9.14
CA LEU A 613 24.26 -12.02 -8.60
C LEU A 613 25.61 -12.17 -7.89
N GLU A 614 26.67 -11.56 -8.42
CA GLU A 614 27.99 -11.51 -7.74
C GLU A 614 27.90 -10.82 -6.37
N LEU A 615 27.27 -9.65 -6.32
CA LEU A 615 27.11 -8.90 -5.06
C LEU A 615 26.19 -9.63 -4.08
N LEU A 616 25.14 -10.30 -4.57
CA LEU A 616 24.23 -11.11 -3.77
C LEU A 616 24.95 -12.31 -3.14
N ASP A 617 25.81 -13.01 -3.88
CA ASP A 617 26.66 -14.09 -3.33
C ASP A 617 27.49 -13.55 -2.14
N GLY A 618 28.16 -12.42 -2.33
CA GLY A 618 28.93 -11.76 -1.27
C GLY A 618 28.08 -11.40 -0.05
N LEU A 619 26.88 -10.87 -0.27
CA LEU A 619 25.92 -10.56 0.79
C LEU A 619 25.49 -11.81 1.56
N VAL A 620 25.14 -12.89 0.87
CA VAL A 620 24.73 -14.16 1.51
C VAL A 620 25.83 -14.68 2.42
N ARG A 621 27.09 -14.67 1.96
CA ARG A 621 28.23 -15.13 2.76
C ARG A 621 28.54 -14.23 3.95
N GLY A 622 28.33 -12.92 3.81
CA GLY A 622 28.73 -11.92 4.80
C GLY A 622 27.65 -11.51 5.80
N ARG A 623 26.37 -11.60 5.44
CA ARG A 623 25.24 -10.99 6.18
C ARG A 623 24.07 -11.93 6.47
N ALA A 624 23.89 -13.01 5.72
CA ALA A 624 22.79 -13.93 5.95
C ALA A 624 22.98 -14.72 7.26
N ARG A 625 21.90 -14.90 8.00
CA ARG A 625 21.83 -15.70 9.22
C ARG A 625 21.60 -17.15 8.84
N LEU A 626 22.65 -17.96 8.90
CA LEU A 626 22.61 -19.37 8.52
C LEU A 626 23.18 -20.23 9.65
N ARG A 627 22.48 -21.31 9.99
CA ARG A 627 22.83 -22.25 11.07
C ARG A 627 23.75 -23.37 10.60
N THR A 628 23.74 -23.69 9.30
CA THR A 628 24.55 -24.79 8.75
C THR A 628 25.15 -24.44 7.39
N ARG A 629 26.21 -25.18 7.00
CA ARG A 629 26.78 -25.09 5.65
C ARG A 629 25.80 -25.56 4.56
N ALA A 630 24.82 -26.40 4.89
CA ALA A 630 23.80 -26.83 3.93
C ALA A 630 22.90 -25.65 3.54
N GLN A 631 22.46 -24.85 4.52
CA GLN A 631 21.64 -23.67 4.25
C GLN A 631 22.38 -22.64 3.38
N LEU A 632 23.69 -22.46 3.58
CA LEU A 632 24.51 -21.65 2.68
C LEU A 632 24.54 -22.20 1.26
N ARG A 633 24.75 -23.52 1.09
CA ARG A 633 24.74 -24.14 -0.23
C ARG A 633 23.40 -23.95 -0.94
N ASP A 634 22.28 -24.07 -0.25
CA ASP A 634 20.96 -23.91 -0.88
C ASP A 634 20.78 -22.53 -1.51
N HIS A 635 21.27 -21.46 -0.86
CA HIS A 635 21.28 -20.10 -1.45
C HIS A 635 22.21 -20.00 -2.65
N LEU A 636 23.45 -20.46 -2.49
CA LEU A 636 24.47 -20.37 -3.54
C LEU A 636 24.11 -21.18 -4.78
N ASP A 637 23.48 -22.35 -4.60
CA ASP A 637 23.03 -23.21 -5.69
C ASP A 637 21.95 -22.51 -6.54
N LEU A 638 21.06 -21.73 -5.93
CA LEU A 638 20.07 -20.92 -6.68
C LEU A 638 20.74 -19.77 -7.43
N ILE A 639 21.71 -19.08 -6.81
CA ILE A 639 22.49 -18.01 -7.44
C ILE A 639 23.24 -18.54 -8.67
N GLU A 640 23.91 -19.69 -8.55
CA GLU A 640 24.66 -20.28 -9.66
C GLU A 640 23.75 -20.78 -10.80
N LYS A 641 22.58 -21.34 -10.47
CA LYS A 641 21.56 -21.67 -11.49
C LYS A 641 21.09 -20.41 -12.23
N ALA A 642 20.84 -19.31 -11.52
CA ALA A 642 20.45 -18.05 -12.12
C ALA A 642 21.58 -17.45 -12.98
N ARG A 643 22.84 -17.55 -12.51
CA ARG A 643 24.03 -17.12 -13.25
C ARG A 643 24.14 -17.84 -14.59
N ALA A 644 24.01 -19.16 -14.60
CA ALA A 644 24.03 -19.95 -15.83
C ALA A 644 22.93 -19.54 -16.83
N VAL A 645 21.73 -19.19 -16.33
CA VAL A 645 20.66 -18.68 -17.18
C VAL A 645 21.04 -17.36 -17.84
N TYR A 646 21.59 -16.40 -17.08
CA TYR A 646 22.00 -15.11 -17.65
C TYR A 646 23.21 -15.23 -18.59
N GLU A 647 24.21 -16.03 -18.25
CA GLU A 647 25.37 -16.27 -19.11
C GLU A 647 24.98 -16.90 -20.45
N SER A 648 23.95 -17.75 -20.48
CA SER A 648 23.44 -18.33 -21.73
C SER A 648 22.78 -17.31 -22.68
N ARG A 649 22.56 -16.07 -22.21
CA ARG A 649 21.93 -14.97 -22.96
C ARG A 649 22.93 -13.89 -23.42
N LEU A 650 24.22 -14.04 -23.08
CA LEU A 650 25.33 -13.29 -23.68
C LEU A 650 25.78 -13.97 -24.97
#